data_AF-A0AAV7I5G0-F1
#
_entry.id   AF-A0AAV7I5G0-F1
#
_cell.length_a   1.000
_cell.length_b   1.000
_cell.length_c   1.000
_cell.angle_alpha   90.00
_cell.angle_beta   90.00
_cell.angle_gamma   90.00
#
_symmetry.space_group_name_H-M   'P 1'
#
loop_
_entity.id
_entity.type
_entity.pdbx_description
1 polymer ?
#
loop_
_entity_poly.entity_id
_entity_poly.type
_entity_poly.pdbx_seq_one_letter_code
_entity_poly.pdbx_strand_id
1 'polypeptide(L)'
;METTLFNIKNVLGENLSPFIIPACKNKIEWADEVKVSLLPCQECSDDLVDNLLKNYFSNPRYLRTKDIIKINIIEHTKEHFFTLENRQLTDLFFKVNSVKINNEYTYRSCYVFCEKSTLIQETKVRGYLPEFKKLEMIDDSITDVLEEIERNSMSNFPLLSYKPFEELKSSILPFKMTENWRGMKPVFLLKGPAGSGKLRLIRALSQQMGFNFLDFNCDETQTLSVSQIETKLRTNLTYAQNLVPCILKLSNINVFGRDTEGNIDERVTPNFAEQINDIYNIKMKYPLIIIATSEDDEIPSEINRNFIETFSINYFTQDQRSELIEWFLKNRNIKYDVDLSKIAGMCSNFFMNDLETLILDAATNCYKPLMSNEKSCVVINENDFIKAYDHMQATFSEQIGAPKVPQVYWEDIGGLANLKSEIMKRIEIPLMQDCDIKRSGILFYGPPGTGKTLLAKAVATEYKLNFLSVKGPELLNMYVGQSEKNVREIFELARTASPCIIFFDELDALAPNRGRSGDSGGVMDRVVSQLLAEMDGLGSSADTFIIGATNRPDLIDSALLRPGRFDKLFYVGIYSDSESQFTVLKAITRKFNMTNADQNLDKLVKLLPANLTGADLNSLCSNAWLNAVRKVVRNYEKSLDQKQDKKKPEGNVNVSLDDFLEAVKSLVPSVSREELMRYEKLHQELGSKICK
;
A
#
# COMPACT_ATOMS: atom_id res chain seq x y z
N MET A 1 17.67 -40.89 5.99
CA MET A 1 16.81 -40.37 4.92
C MET A 1 15.40 -40.93 5.00
N GLU A 2 15.21 -42.24 5.17
CA GLU A 2 13.85 -42.82 5.32
C GLU A 2 13.14 -42.44 6.64
N THR A 3 13.87 -42.36 7.76
CA THR A 3 13.32 -41.95 9.07
C THR A 3 12.95 -40.46 9.12
N THR A 4 13.74 -39.62 8.45
CA THR A 4 13.44 -38.18 8.26
C THR A 4 12.23 -37.99 7.34
N LEU A 5 12.09 -38.80 6.29
CA LEU A 5 10.92 -38.80 5.39
C LEU A 5 9.64 -39.24 6.12
N PHE A 6 9.79 -40.03 7.20
CA PHE A 6 8.66 -40.49 8.02
C PHE A 6 8.27 -39.54 9.17
N ASN A 7 9.22 -38.84 9.79
CA ASN A 7 8.89 -37.75 10.72
C ASN A 7 8.15 -36.61 9.99
N ILE A 8 8.42 -36.43 8.70
CA ILE A 8 7.67 -35.52 7.81
C ILE A 8 6.23 -36.04 7.59
N LYS A 9 6.02 -37.37 7.48
CA LYS A 9 4.66 -37.97 7.44
C LYS A 9 3.88 -37.81 8.75
N ASN A 10 4.54 -37.76 9.91
CA ASN A 10 3.86 -37.51 11.19
C ASN A 10 3.41 -36.05 11.38
N VAL A 11 3.93 -35.11 10.59
CA VAL A 11 3.48 -33.71 10.54
C VAL A 11 2.20 -33.55 9.69
N LEU A 12 1.88 -34.53 8.85
CA LEU A 12 0.77 -34.49 7.89
C LEU A 12 -0.52 -35.11 8.43
N GLY A 13 -1.05 -34.60 9.54
CA GLY A 13 -2.27 -35.13 10.13
C GLY A 13 -3.44 -35.22 9.14
N GLU A 14 -3.69 -36.43 8.61
CA GLU A 14 -4.99 -36.87 8.09
C GLU A 14 -5.17 -38.38 8.29
N ASN A 15 -5.98 -38.72 9.30
CA ASN A 15 -6.93 -39.85 9.40
C ASN A 15 -6.61 -41.27 8.88
N LEU A 16 -5.36 -41.64 8.66
CA LEU A 16 -4.94 -43.03 8.63
C LEU A 16 -3.63 -43.13 9.38
N SER A 17 -3.62 -43.93 10.45
CA SER A 17 -2.41 -44.34 11.17
C SER A 17 -1.89 -45.64 10.54
N PRO A 18 -1.13 -45.62 9.42
CA PRO A 18 -0.47 -46.84 9.00
C PRO A 18 0.61 -47.15 10.04
N PHE A 19 0.41 -48.25 10.74
CA PHE A 19 1.38 -48.86 11.63
C PHE A 19 2.57 -49.32 10.77
N ILE A 20 3.66 -48.55 10.74
CA ILE A 20 4.86 -48.95 10.01
C ILE A 20 5.49 -50.13 10.71
N ILE A 21 5.99 -51.10 9.94
CA ILE A 21 6.85 -52.18 10.40
C ILE A 21 8.18 -52.04 9.64
N PRO A 22 9.35 -52.05 10.30
CA PRO A 22 10.64 -51.99 9.60
C PRO A 22 10.78 -53.19 8.66
N ALA A 23 11.00 -52.93 7.36
CA ALA A 23 11.04 -53.94 6.30
C ALA A 23 12.06 -55.08 6.51
N CYS A 24 13.07 -54.87 7.37
CA CYS A 24 14.16 -55.81 7.60
C CYS A 24 14.11 -56.54 8.96
N LYS A 25 13.09 -56.32 9.82
CA LYS A 25 13.00 -56.99 11.13
C LYS A 25 11.57 -57.40 11.46
N ASN A 26 11.33 -58.70 11.58
CA ASN A 26 10.07 -59.29 12.08
C ASN A 26 9.80 -59.05 13.58
N LYS A 27 10.59 -58.21 14.28
CA LYS A 27 10.44 -57.96 15.71
C LYS A 27 10.42 -56.46 16.00
N ILE A 28 9.32 -56.01 16.60
CA ILE A 28 9.11 -54.63 17.03
C ILE A 28 9.86 -54.44 18.35
N GLU A 29 10.85 -53.54 18.34
CA GLU A 29 11.61 -53.15 19.53
C GLU A 29 10.92 -51.93 20.17
N TRP A 30 10.42 -52.10 21.40
CA TRP A 30 9.82 -51.04 22.22
C TRP A 30 10.91 -50.42 23.10
N ALA A 31 10.82 -49.10 23.34
CA ALA A 31 11.70 -48.42 24.26
C ALA A 31 11.23 -48.61 25.72
N ASP A 32 12.17 -48.81 26.65
CA ASP A 32 11.86 -48.87 28.09
C ASP A 32 11.90 -47.46 28.72
N GLU A 33 12.88 -46.66 28.33
CA GLU A 33 13.05 -45.28 28.78
C GLU A 33 13.45 -44.37 27.62
N VAL A 34 12.82 -43.21 27.53
CA VAL A 34 13.11 -42.19 26.51
C VAL A 34 13.32 -40.85 27.19
N LYS A 35 14.48 -40.24 26.90
CA LYS A 35 14.85 -38.94 27.43
C LYS A 35 14.71 -37.86 26.37
N VAL A 36 13.94 -36.83 26.69
CA VAL A 36 13.58 -35.77 25.76
C VAL A 36 13.88 -34.42 26.40
N SER A 37 14.49 -33.50 25.65
CA SER A 37 14.71 -32.12 26.05
C SER A 37 13.91 -31.17 25.18
N LEU A 38 13.25 -30.20 25.79
CA LEU A 38 12.62 -29.09 25.07
C LEU A 38 13.71 -28.19 24.44
N LEU A 39 13.55 -27.85 23.15
CA LEU A 39 14.33 -26.78 22.53
C LEU A 39 13.77 -25.43 22.98
N PRO A 40 14.63 -24.47 23.34
CA PRO A 40 14.18 -23.19 23.86
C PRO A 40 13.45 -22.43 22.74
N CYS A 41 12.12 -22.29 22.85
CA CYS A 41 11.30 -21.61 21.86
C CYS A 41 10.47 -20.46 22.47
N GLN A 42 10.10 -20.55 23.75
CA GLN A 42 9.59 -19.48 24.64
C GLN A 42 9.38 -20.03 26.06
N GLU A 43 8.96 -19.19 27.02
CA GLU A 43 8.61 -19.65 28.36
C GLU A 43 7.28 -20.41 28.33
N CYS A 44 7.33 -21.72 28.56
CA CYS A 44 6.17 -22.57 28.77
C CYS A 44 6.25 -23.16 30.17
N SER A 45 5.11 -23.32 30.84
CA SER A 45 5.05 -24.03 32.11
C SER A 45 5.33 -25.52 31.90
N ASP A 46 6.03 -26.14 32.84
CA ASP A 46 6.42 -27.55 32.74
C ASP A 46 5.18 -28.47 32.68
N ASP A 47 4.07 -28.10 33.33
CA ASP A 47 2.80 -28.83 33.28
C ASP A 47 2.22 -28.93 31.85
N LEU A 48 2.36 -27.87 31.04
CA LEU A 48 1.90 -27.89 29.65
C LEU A 48 2.76 -28.84 28.80
N VAL A 49 4.07 -28.82 29.04
CA VAL A 49 5.04 -29.64 28.32
C VAL A 49 4.80 -31.12 28.62
N ASP A 50 4.59 -31.48 29.88
CA ASP A 50 4.31 -32.85 30.31
C ASP A 50 2.98 -33.37 29.74
N ASN A 51 1.92 -32.55 29.75
CA ASN A 51 0.62 -32.92 29.18
C ASN A 51 0.70 -33.10 27.65
N LEU A 52 1.44 -32.23 26.97
CA LEU A 52 1.68 -32.35 25.52
C LEU A 52 2.42 -33.63 25.17
N LEU A 53 3.48 -33.98 25.91
CA LEU A 53 4.23 -35.21 25.69
C LEU A 53 3.37 -36.45 25.91
N LYS A 54 2.57 -36.48 26.99
CA LYS A 54 1.62 -37.58 27.26
C LYS A 54 0.61 -37.76 26.13
N ASN A 55 0.00 -36.67 25.67
CA ASN A 55 -1.01 -36.72 24.61
C ASN A 55 -0.41 -37.06 23.24
N TYR A 56 0.83 -36.62 22.96
CA TYR A 56 1.51 -36.93 21.71
C TYR A 56 1.91 -38.41 21.61
N PHE A 57 2.42 -38.99 22.70
CA PHE A 57 2.82 -40.41 22.79
C PHE A 57 1.70 -41.36 23.20
N SER A 58 0.46 -40.88 23.25
CA SER A 58 -0.76 -41.71 23.39
C SER A 58 -0.93 -42.67 22.22
N ASN A 59 -0.33 -42.38 21.06
CA ASN A 59 -0.22 -43.26 19.92
C ASN A 59 1.25 -43.70 19.75
N PRO A 60 1.51 -44.95 19.35
CA PRO A 60 2.87 -45.44 19.19
C PRO A 60 3.59 -44.69 18.05
N ARG A 61 4.75 -44.10 18.36
CA ARG A 61 5.58 -43.35 17.39
C ARG A 61 6.95 -43.99 17.24
N TYR A 62 7.52 -43.95 16.05
CA TYR A 62 8.86 -44.44 15.76
C TYR A 62 9.88 -43.31 15.89
N LEU A 63 10.90 -43.48 16.75
CA LEU A 63 11.89 -42.46 17.04
C LEU A 63 13.32 -43.02 17.00
N ARG A 64 14.28 -42.14 16.71
CA ARG A 64 15.72 -42.39 16.83
C ARG A 64 16.37 -41.40 17.79
N THR A 65 17.51 -41.79 18.36
CA THR A 65 18.36 -40.86 19.12
C THR A 65 18.80 -39.68 18.26
N LYS A 66 18.75 -38.47 18.84
CA LYS A 66 18.99 -37.16 18.22
C LYS A 66 17.91 -36.65 17.28
N ASP A 67 16.79 -37.34 17.13
CA ASP A 67 15.66 -36.81 16.36
C ASP A 67 15.08 -35.56 17.04
N ILE A 68 14.58 -34.63 16.22
CA ILE A 68 13.81 -33.47 16.67
C ILE A 68 12.35 -33.70 16.31
N ILE A 69 11.49 -33.68 17.32
CA ILE A 69 10.05 -33.90 17.22
C ILE A 69 9.36 -32.54 17.24
N LYS A 70 8.49 -32.31 16.26
CA LYS A 70 7.58 -31.16 16.23
C LYS A 70 6.22 -31.60 16.79
N ILE A 71 5.72 -30.91 17.82
CA ILE A 71 4.43 -31.19 18.44
C ILE A 71 3.56 -29.92 18.34
N ASN A 72 2.40 -30.03 17.69
CA ASN A 72 1.43 -28.95 17.59
C ASN A 72 0.60 -28.89 18.89
N ILE A 73 0.56 -27.71 19.52
CA ILE A 73 -0.15 -27.49 20.78
C ILE A 73 -1.67 -27.59 20.60
N ILE A 74 -2.18 -27.11 19.46
CA ILE A 74 -3.62 -27.00 19.19
C ILE A 74 -4.25 -28.38 19.02
N GLU A 75 -3.54 -29.31 18.40
CA GLU A 75 -4.03 -30.66 18.14
C GLU A 75 -4.06 -31.51 19.41
N HIS A 76 -3.02 -31.40 20.24
CA HIS A 76 -2.80 -32.30 21.36
C HIS A 76 -3.27 -31.75 22.72
N THR A 77 -3.51 -30.43 22.87
CA THR A 77 -4.04 -29.83 24.10
C THR A 77 -4.99 -28.66 23.81
N LYS A 78 -6.22 -28.95 23.36
CA LYS A 78 -7.23 -27.92 23.07
C LYS A 78 -7.66 -27.10 24.29
N GLU A 79 -7.68 -27.71 25.47
CA GLU A 79 -8.19 -27.08 26.71
C GLU A 79 -7.23 -26.04 27.30
N HIS A 80 -5.91 -26.25 27.16
CA HIS A 80 -4.89 -25.37 27.70
C HIS A 80 -4.40 -24.31 26.70
N PHE A 81 -4.86 -24.39 25.44
CA PHE A 81 -4.54 -23.38 24.44
C PHE A 81 -5.15 -22.01 24.78
N PHE A 82 -6.34 -21.99 25.42
CA PHE A 82 -7.01 -20.76 25.84
C PHE A 82 -6.39 -20.08 27.06
N THR A 83 -5.51 -20.75 27.80
CA THR A 83 -4.81 -20.21 28.97
C THR A 83 -3.39 -19.72 28.67
N LEU A 84 -2.88 -19.92 27.45
CA LEU A 84 -1.59 -19.39 27.01
C LEU A 84 -1.70 -17.87 26.76
N GLU A 85 -0.82 -17.10 27.40
CA GLU A 85 -0.74 -15.64 27.20
C GLU A 85 -0.39 -15.27 25.76
N ASN A 86 0.34 -16.14 25.04
CA ASN A 86 0.80 -15.93 23.67
C ASN A 86 0.11 -16.85 22.66
N ARG A 87 -0.86 -16.30 21.91
CA ARG A 87 -1.61 -16.99 20.84
C ARG A 87 -0.81 -17.31 19.57
N GLN A 88 0.48 -16.94 19.53
CA GLN A 88 1.33 -17.11 18.34
C GLN A 88 2.14 -18.42 18.34
N LEU A 89 2.22 -19.12 19.48
CA LEU A 89 2.90 -20.41 19.58
C LEU A 89 1.97 -21.52 19.09
N THR A 90 2.26 -22.07 17.92
CA THR A 90 1.55 -23.23 17.37
C THR A 90 2.30 -24.53 17.63
N ASP A 91 3.63 -24.50 17.62
CA ASP A 91 4.47 -25.68 17.57
C ASP A 91 5.60 -25.63 18.61
N LEU A 92 5.82 -26.74 19.32
CA LEU A 92 6.98 -26.96 20.18
C LEU A 92 7.92 -28.01 19.60
N PHE A 93 9.22 -27.82 19.82
CA PHE A 93 10.25 -28.71 19.32
C PHE A 93 10.99 -29.42 20.46
N PHE A 94 11.11 -30.73 20.34
CA PHE A 94 11.72 -31.59 21.35
C PHE A 94 12.86 -32.40 20.75
N LYS A 95 14.00 -32.43 21.43
CA LYS A 95 15.15 -33.23 21.02
C LYS A 95 15.19 -34.53 21.83
N VAL A 96 15.26 -35.66 21.14
CA VAL A 96 15.47 -36.97 21.77
C VAL A 96 16.95 -37.13 22.10
N ASN A 97 17.30 -37.09 23.38
CA ASN A 97 18.70 -37.18 23.81
C ASN A 97 19.20 -38.63 23.79
N SER A 98 18.44 -39.54 24.41
CA SER A 98 18.81 -40.93 24.54
C SER A 98 17.59 -41.83 24.64
N VAL A 99 17.70 -43.04 24.09
CA VAL A 99 16.67 -44.09 24.21
C VAL A 99 17.32 -45.36 24.75
N LYS A 100 16.67 -45.99 25.74
CA LYS A 100 17.07 -47.29 26.30
C LYS A 100 16.16 -48.40 25.80
N ILE A 101 16.79 -49.52 25.44
CA ILE A 101 16.12 -50.77 25.07
C ILE A 101 16.82 -51.89 25.86
N ASN A 102 16.06 -52.68 26.62
CA ASN A 102 16.56 -53.73 27.51
C ASN A 102 17.66 -53.23 28.46
N ASN A 103 17.47 -52.05 29.07
CA ASN A 103 18.45 -51.36 29.92
C ASN A 103 19.79 -50.94 29.27
N GLU A 104 19.97 -51.10 27.96
CA GLU A 104 21.14 -50.58 27.24
C GLU A 104 20.79 -49.33 26.43
N TYR A 105 21.67 -48.33 26.43
CA TYR A 105 21.54 -47.16 25.56
C TYR A 105 21.85 -47.55 24.11
N THR A 106 20.90 -47.34 23.20
CA THR A 106 21.07 -47.73 21.80
C THR A 106 20.97 -46.53 20.85
N TYR A 107 21.68 -46.62 19.72
CA TYR A 107 21.54 -45.70 18.58
C TYR A 107 20.51 -46.19 17.55
N ARG A 108 19.79 -47.27 17.89
CA ARG A 108 18.79 -47.90 17.04
C ARG A 108 17.48 -47.14 17.14
N SER A 109 16.66 -47.27 16.11
CA SER A 109 15.35 -46.67 16.02
C SER A 109 14.28 -47.62 16.58
N CYS A 110 13.38 -47.10 17.40
CA CYS A 110 12.48 -47.86 18.26
C CYS A 110 11.09 -47.23 18.35
N TYR A 111 10.11 -48.01 18.79
CA TYR A 111 8.76 -47.49 19.06
C TYR A 111 8.63 -47.00 20.49
N VAL A 112 8.02 -45.83 20.64
CA VAL A 112 7.75 -45.17 21.92
C VAL A 112 6.25 -45.07 22.09
N PHE A 113 5.76 -45.51 23.25
CA PHE A 113 4.35 -45.51 23.60
C PHE A 113 4.19 -45.28 25.10
N CYS A 114 3.35 -44.32 25.48
CA CYS A 114 3.31 -43.83 26.86
C CYS A 114 2.94 -44.93 27.90
N GLU A 115 2.19 -45.97 27.52
CA GLU A 115 1.85 -47.06 28.45
C GLU A 115 2.98 -48.09 28.65
N LYS A 116 3.97 -48.14 27.73
CA LYS A 116 5.06 -49.13 27.74
C LYS A 116 6.44 -48.52 27.98
N SER A 117 6.58 -47.22 27.74
CA SER A 117 7.85 -46.49 27.80
C SER A 117 7.74 -45.39 28.84
N THR A 118 8.75 -45.25 29.70
CA THR A 118 8.85 -44.10 30.61
C THR A 118 9.45 -42.89 29.88
N LEU A 119 8.74 -41.77 29.90
CA LEU A 119 9.19 -40.51 29.32
C LEU A 119 9.82 -39.65 30.42
N ILE A 120 11.06 -39.23 30.22
CA ILE A 120 11.79 -38.36 31.14
C ILE A 120 12.11 -37.06 30.42
N GLN A 121 11.55 -35.95 30.91
CA GLN A 121 11.92 -34.61 30.48
C GLN A 121 13.24 -34.20 31.13
N GLU A 122 14.27 -34.00 30.31
CA GLU A 122 15.55 -33.45 30.74
C GLU A 122 15.57 -31.91 30.58
N THR A 123 16.61 -31.26 31.10
CA THR A 123 16.76 -29.81 31.02
C THR A 123 16.75 -29.32 29.56
N LYS A 124 16.35 -28.06 29.36
CA LYS A 124 16.27 -27.43 28.05
C LYS A 124 17.64 -27.45 27.36
N VAL A 125 17.71 -27.98 26.14
CA VAL A 125 18.95 -28.11 25.38
C VAL A 125 18.98 -27.08 24.27
N ARG A 126 20.09 -26.34 24.13
CA ARG A 126 20.30 -25.43 23.00
C ARG A 126 20.64 -26.21 21.74
N GLY A 127 19.94 -25.90 20.64
CA GLY A 127 20.15 -26.53 19.34
C GLY A 127 19.37 -25.84 18.24
N TYR A 128 19.77 -26.09 16.99
CA TYR A 128 19.07 -25.60 15.82
C TYR A 128 17.71 -26.28 15.66
N LEU A 129 16.74 -25.51 15.21
CA LEU A 129 15.45 -26.03 14.74
C LEU A 129 15.64 -26.80 13.42
N PRO A 130 14.77 -27.78 13.13
CA PRO A 130 14.83 -28.50 11.86
C PRO A 130 14.63 -27.53 10.69
N GLU A 131 15.55 -27.59 9.72
CA GLU A 131 15.45 -26.81 8.49
C GLU A 131 14.29 -27.32 7.63
N PHE A 132 13.45 -26.42 7.14
CA PHE A 132 12.50 -26.73 6.08
C PHE A 132 13.29 -26.80 4.75
N LYS A 133 13.82 -27.98 4.42
CA LYS A 133 14.40 -28.25 3.08
C LYS A 133 13.30 -28.75 2.14
N LYS A 134 13.29 -28.24 0.91
CA LYS A 134 12.61 -28.92 -0.21
C LYS A 134 13.13 -30.36 -0.28
N LEU A 135 12.24 -31.33 -0.20
CA LEU A 135 12.55 -32.72 -0.47
C LEU A 135 12.68 -32.87 -2.00
N GLU A 136 13.87 -32.71 -2.55
CA GLU A 136 14.14 -33.21 -3.90
C GLU A 136 14.24 -34.74 -3.82
N MET A 137 13.29 -35.46 -4.43
CA MET A 137 13.32 -36.92 -4.55
C MET A 137 13.14 -37.35 -6.00
N ILE A 138 13.73 -38.52 -6.29
CA ILE A 138 14.20 -38.99 -7.60
C ILE A 138 13.13 -39.79 -8.38
N ASP A 139 11.94 -40.03 -7.83
CA ASP A 139 10.92 -40.90 -8.43
C ASP A 139 9.55 -40.21 -8.65
N ASP A 140 9.08 -40.27 -9.90
CA ASP A 140 7.89 -39.58 -10.44
C ASP A 140 6.53 -40.10 -9.92
N SER A 141 6.48 -41.16 -9.11
CA SER A 141 5.22 -41.84 -8.77
C SER A 141 4.53 -41.35 -7.49
N ILE A 142 5.13 -40.43 -6.72
CA ILE A 142 4.58 -39.88 -5.45
C ILE A 142 4.31 -38.36 -5.57
N THR A 143 4.43 -37.82 -6.78
CA THR A 143 4.32 -36.39 -7.12
C THR A 143 2.96 -35.79 -6.72
N ASP A 144 1.85 -36.44 -7.01
CA ASP A 144 0.51 -35.88 -6.74
C ASP A 144 0.20 -35.64 -5.25
N VAL A 145 0.65 -36.55 -4.38
CA VAL A 145 0.41 -36.43 -2.92
C VAL A 145 1.38 -35.42 -2.30
N LEU A 146 2.60 -35.29 -2.83
CA LEU A 146 3.61 -34.34 -2.37
C LEU A 146 3.32 -32.91 -2.84
N GLU A 147 2.73 -32.71 -4.02
CA GLU A 147 2.25 -31.40 -4.45
C GLU A 147 1.14 -30.85 -3.55
N GLU A 148 0.24 -31.69 -3.03
CA GLU A 148 -0.75 -31.29 -2.01
C GLU A 148 -0.11 -30.93 -0.66
N ILE A 149 1.01 -31.56 -0.33
CA ILE A 149 1.79 -31.30 0.89
C ILE A 149 2.54 -29.97 0.79
N GLU A 150 3.13 -29.67 -0.38
CA GLU A 150 3.75 -28.37 -0.65
C GLU A 150 2.73 -27.22 -0.58
N ARG A 151 1.47 -27.46 -1.00
CA ARG A 151 0.37 -26.47 -0.90
C ARG A 151 0.00 -26.10 0.53
N ASN A 152 0.15 -27.01 1.50
CA ASN A 152 -0.31 -26.82 2.89
C ASN A 152 0.78 -26.34 3.86
N SER A 153 2.04 -26.33 3.44
CA SER A 153 3.13 -25.82 4.27
C SER A 153 3.29 -24.31 4.08
N MET A 154 3.05 -23.54 5.15
CA MET A 154 3.29 -22.08 5.24
C MET A 154 4.74 -21.61 4.91
N SER A 155 5.59 -22.48 4.39
CA SER A 155 7.06 -22.43 4.53
C SER A 155 7.86 -22.21 3.26
N ASN A 156 7.25 -21.83 2.14
CA ASN A 156 8.01 -21.54 0.91
C ASN A 156 7.74 -20.13 0.42
N PHE A 157 8.15 -19.08 1.14
CA PHE A 157 8.27 -17.73 0.55
C PHE A 157 8.90 -17.86 -0.85
N PRO A 158 8.42 -17.19 -1.91
CA PRO A 158 8.89 -17.43 -3.27
C PRO A 158 10.37 -17.06 -3.33
N LEU A 159 11.21 -18.10 -3.32
CA LEU A 159 12.58 -18.02 -2.85
C LEU A 159 13.59 -17.96 -3.99
N LEU A 160 13.13 -18.02 -5.24
CA LEU A 160 14.00 -18.26 -6.39
C LEU A 160 14.53 -16.99 -7.08
N SER A 161 14.05 -15.79 -6.73
CA SER A 161 14.44 -14.55 -7.45
C SER A 161 14.66 -13.32 -6.55
N TYR A 162 14.46 -13.43 -5.23
CA TYR A 162 14.55 -12.26 -4.36
C TYR A 162 15.98 -12.03 -3.86
N LYS A 163 16.76 -11.24 -4.61
CA LYS A 163 18.16 -10.89 -4.31
C LYS A 163 18.42 -10.52 -2.84
N PRO A 164 17.61 -9.66 -2.18
CA PRO A 164 17.88 -9.30 -0.78
C PRO A 164 17.81 -10.49 0.18
N PHE A 165 17.00 -11.51 -0.12
CA PHE A 165 16.93 -12.73 0.69
C PHE A 165 18.20 -13.57 0.52
N GLU A 166 18.68 -13.75 -0.70
CA GLU A 166 19.91 -14.50 -0.97
C GLU A 166 21.14 -13.81 -0.38
N GLU A 167 21.24 -12.49 -0.52
CA GLU A 167 22.31 -11.68 0.06
C GLU A 167 22.31 -11.84 1.59
N LEU A 168 21.17 -11.61 2.25
CA LEU A 168 21.05 -11.74 3.70
C LEU A 168 21.33 -13.18 4.17
N LYS A 169 20.88 -14.18 3.41
CA LYS A 169 21.18 -15.60 3.66
C LYS A 169 22.67 -15.89 3.55
N SER A 170 23.34 -15.34 2.54
CA SER A 170 24.77 -15.52 2.30
C SER A 170 25.62 -14.84 3.37
N SER A 171 25.22 -13.68 3.88
CA SER A 171 25.90 -12.98 4.98
C SER A 171 25.72 -13.67 6.33
N ILE A 172 24.59 -14.38 6.53
CA ILE A 172 24.32 -15.15 7.76
C ILE A 172 24.94 -16.54 7.74
N LEU A 173 25.08 -17.17 6.57
CA LEU A 173 25.56 -18.54 6.43
C LEU A 173 26.91 -18.80 7.11
N PRO A 174 27.93 -17.90 7.01
CA PRO A 174 29.15 -18.02 7.79
C PRO A 174 28.81 -18.31 9.24
N PHE A 175 28.04 -17.44 9.90
CA PHE A 175 27.72 -17.47 11.34
C PHE A 175 27.19 -18.82 11.86
N LYS A 176 26.64 -19.65 10.99
CA LYS A 176 26.18 -21.00 11.29
C LYS A 176 27.28 -22.08 11.18
N MET A 177 28.23 -21.93 10.27
CA MET A 177 29.20 -22.95 9.90
C MET A 177 30.49 -22.97 10.73
N THR A 178 30.96 -21.83 11.25
CA THR A 178 32.15 -21.82 12.13
C THR A 178 31.81 -21.63 13.61
N GLU A 179 32.66 -22.12 14.50
CA GLU A 179 32.46 -21.98 15.96
C GLU A 179 33.19 -20.76 16.55
N ASN A 180 34.05 -20.09 15.77
CA ASN A 180 34.96 -19.03 16.24
C ASN A 180 34.68 -17.68 15.55
N TRP A 181 33.68 -16.95 16.04
CA TRP A 181 33.25 -15.63 15.57
C TRP A 181 34.06 -14.46 16.14
N ARG A 182 35.36 -14.63 16.41
CA ARG A 182 36.13 -13.65 17.21
C ARG A 182 36.16 -12.28 16.51
N GLY A 183 35.52 -11.28 17.14
CA GLY A 183 35.57 -9.87 16.74
C GLY A 183 34.49 -9.40 15.77
N MET A 184 33.64 -10.29 15.23
CA MET A 184 32.56 -9.95 14.32
C MET A 184 31.22 -9.95 15.06
N LYS A 185 30.45 -8.86 14.96
CA LYS A 185 29.12 -8.72 15.58
C LYS A 185 28.04 -8.88 14.51
N PRO A 186 27.37 -10.04 14.35
CA PRO A 186 26.35 -10.26 13.33
C PRO A 186 25.09 -9.40 13.56
N VAL A 187 25.23 -8.11 13.31
CA VAL A 187 24.18 -7.09 13.39
C VAL A 187 23.99 -6.54 11.99
N PHE A 188 22.80 -6.73 11.43
CA PHE A 188 22.44 -6.34 10.08
C PHE A 188 21.32 -5.31 10.11
N LEU A 189 21.28 -4.43 9.12
CA LEU A 189 20.21 -3.47 8.94
C LEU A 189 19.45 -3.77 7.64
N LEU A 190 18.12 -3.80 7.72
CA LEU A 190 17.22 -3.98 6.58
C LEU A 190 16.35 -2.72 6.43
N LYS A 191 16.70 -1.91 5.44
CA LYS A 191 15.98 -0.70 5.02
C LYS A 191 14.91 -1.04 4.00
N GLY A 192 13.81 -0.30 4.05
CA GLY A 192 12.80 -0.32 2.99
C GLY A 192 11.51 0.35 3.44
N PRO A 193 10.59 0.66 2.54
CA PRO A 193 9.31 1.27 2.89
C PRO A 193 8.44 0.37 3.76
N ALA A 194 7.45 0.94 4.44
CA ALA A 194 6.44 0.21 5.20
C ALA A 194 5.70 -0.78 4.27
N GLY A 195 5.30 -1.95 4.79
CA GLY A 195 4.57 -2.95 3.99
C GLY A 195 5.41 -3.74 2.97
N SER A 196 6.71 -3.46 2.84
CA SER A 196 7.65 -4.22 1.97
C SER A 196 7.85 -5.70 2.34
N GLY A 197 7.32 -6.15 3.48
CA GLY A 197 7.36 -7.56 3.89
C GLY A 197 8.61 -7.96 4.70
N LYS A 198 9.36 -7.01 5.26
CA LYS A 198 10.58 -7.24 6.07
C LYS A 198 10.42 -8.34 7.12
N LEU A 199 9.31 -8.31 7.87
CA LEU A 199 9.03 -9.31 8.91
C LEU A 199 8.92 -10.72 8.32
N ARG A 200 8.22 -10.86 7.19
CA ARG A 200 8.06 -12.14 6.50
C ARG A 200 9.39 -12.67 5.97
N LEU A 201 10.22 -11.79 5.42
CA LEU A 201 11.56 -12.14 4.94
C LEU A 201 12.41 -12.71 6.08
N ILE A 202 12.49 -12.00 7.21
CA ILE A 202 13.30 -12.43 8.36
C ILE A 202 12.76 -13.73 8.95
N ARG A 203 11.43 -13.86 9.04
CA ARG A 203 10.77 -15.09 9.52
C ARG A 203 11.00 -16.29 8.60
N ALA A 204 10.96 -16.08 7.28
CA ALA A 204 11.29 -17.13 6.32
C ALA A 204 12.77 -17.54 6.45
N LEU A 205 13.66 -16.57 6.66
CA LEU A 205 15.08 -16.84 6.84
C LEU A 205 15.36 -17.62 8.14
N SER A 206 14.70 -17.28 9.24
CA SER A 206 14.85 -18.02 10.50
C SER A 206 14.40 -19.47 10.36
N GLN A 207 13.29 -19.71 9.66
CA GLN A 207 12.75 -21.05 9.38
C GLN A 207 13.67 -21.87 8.48
N GLN A 208 14.21 -21.28 7.40
CA GLN A 208 15.13 -22.00 6.50
C GLN A 208 16.45 -22.35 7.16
N MET A 209 16.96 -21.47 8.01
CA MET A 209 18.23 -21.65 8.68
C MET A 209 18.13 -22.42 10.01
N GLY A 210 16.91 -22.67 10.50
CA GLY A 210 16.71 -23.37 11.77
C GLY A 210 17.07 -22.52 13.01
N PHE A 211 16.90 -21.20 12.92
CA PHE A 211 17.06 -20.28 14.05
C PHE A 211 15.74 -20.04 14.76
N ASN A 212 15.79 -19.89 16.09
CA ASN A 212 14.68 -19.30 16.83
C ASN A 212 14.45 -17.85 16.38
N PHE A 213 13.22 -17.36 16.47
CA PHE A 213 12.86 -16.00 16.05
C PHE A 213 12.26 -15.24 17.23
N LEU A 214 12.85 -14.08 17.56
CA LEU A 214 12.32 -13.14 18.54
C LEU A 214 12.08 -11.80 17.86
N ASP A 215 10.89 -11.23 18.05
CA ASP A 215 10.53 -9.90 17.54
C ASP A 215 10.45 -8.89 18.67
N PHE A 216 11.16 -7.78 18.56
CA PHE A 216 11.11 -6.67 19.49
C PHE A 216 10.70 -5.39 18.75
N ASN A 217 9.58 -4.81 19.17
CA ASN A 217 9.07 -3.59 18.57
C ASN A 217 9.62 -2.35 19.28
N CYS A 218 10.40 -1.53 18.57
CA CYS A 218 10.93 -0.27 19.13
C CYS A 218 9.85 0.81 19.29
N ASP A 219 8.68 0.69 18.66
CA ASP A 219 7.57 1.65 18.85
C ASP A 219 7.13 1.73 20.32
N GLU A 220 7.21 0.61 21.05
CA GLU A 220 6.91 0.57 22.48
C GLU A 220 7.90 1.38 23.34
N THR A 221 9.04 1.79 22.78
CA THR A 221 10.07 2.55 23.49
C THR A 221 9.84 4.06 23.48
N GLN A 222 9.03 4.60 22.55
CA GLN A 222 8.76 6.05 22.47
C GLN A 222 8.06 6.62 23.70
N THR A 223 7.27 5.79 24.39
CA THR A 223 6.47 6.22 25.55
C THR A 223 7.22 6.05 26.88
N LEU A 224 8.39 5.41 26.86
CA LEU A 224 9.12 5.00 28.05
C LEU A 224 10.23 6.00 28.39
N SER A 225 10.56 6.10 29.67
CA SER A 225 11.72 6.88 30.09
C SER A 225 13.04 6.16 29.74
N VAL A 226 14.14 6.91 29.63
CA VAL A 226 15.47 6.37 29.27
C VAL A 226 15.88 5.15 30.12
N SER A 227 15.61 5.17 31.43
CA SER A 227 15.94 4.04 32.32
C SER A 227 15.06 2.81 32.10
N GLN A 228 13.80 3.01 31.74
CA GLN A 228 12.87 1.94 31.39
C GLN A 228 13.24 1.32 30.03
N ILE A 229 13.62 2.15 29.05
CA ILE A 229 14.14 1.71 27.76
C ILE A 229 15.35 0.81 27.98
N GLU A 230 16.34 1.26 28.77
CA GLU A 230 17.55 0.51 29.09
C GLU A 230 17.23 -0.86 29.72
N THR A 231 16.35 -0.87 30.72
CA THR A 231 15.97 -2.09 31.44
C THR A 231 15.27 -3.09 30.52
N LYS A 232 14.36 -2.60 29.67
CA LYS A 232 13.61 -3.42 28.72
C LYS A 232 14.53 -4.01 27.64
N LEU A 233 15.43 -3.19 27.10
CA LEU A 233 16.42 -3.61 26.11
C LEU A 233 17.32 -4.71 26.68
N ARG A 234 17.85 -4.49 27.90
CA ARG A 234 18.67 -5.48 28.60
C ARG A 234 17.93 -6.78 28.86
N THR A 235 16.65 -6.71 29.27
CA THR A 235 15.82 -7.89 29.55
C THR A 235 15.55 -8.70 28.28
N ASN A 236 15.26 -8.03 27.16
CA ASN A 236 15.01 -8.72 25.90
C ASN A 236 16.28 -9.33 25.30
N LEU A 237 17.40 -8.65 25.47
CA LEU A 237 18.69 -9.18 25.04
C LEU A 237 19.11 -10.40 25.87
N THR A 238 18.96 -10.37 27.19
CA THR A 238 19.23 -11.56 28.03
C THR A 238 18.26 -12.70 27.72
N TYR A 239 17.01 -12.39 27.39
CA TYR A 239 16.06 -13.38 26.90
C TYR A 239 16.51 -14.02 25.58
N ALA A 240 16.96 -13.21 24.62
CA ALA A 240 17.49 -13.70 23.34
C ALA A 240 18.73 -14.58 23.53
N GLN A 241 19.60 -14.27 24.50
CA GLN A 241 20.75 -15.11 24.88
C GLN A 241 20.36 -16.49 25.41
N ASN A 242 19.19 -16.62 26.04
CA ASN A 242 18.69 -17.91 26.51
C ASN A 242 18.15 -18.79 25.37
N LEU A 243 17.69 -18.16 24.27
CA LEU A 243 17.08 -18.82 23.10
C LEU A 243 18.08 -19.17 21.98
N VAL A 244 19.38 -19.02 22.18
CA VAL A 244 20.39 -19.23 21.13
C VAL A 244 20.42 -20.72 20.68
N PRO A 245 20.45 -21.04 19.36
CA PRO A 245 20.62 -20.17 18.18
C PRO A 245 19.35 -19.36 17.82
N CYS A 246 19.47 -18.03 17.76
CA CYS A 246 18.33 -17.11 17.62
C CYS A 246 18.63 -15.93 16.68
N ILE A 247 17.62 -15.50 15.94
CA ILE A 247 17.56 -14.23 15.23
C ILE A 247 16.66 -13.28 16.03
N LEU A 248 17.25 -12.19 16.51
CA LEU A 248 16.56 -11.09 17.14
C LEU A 248 16.24 -10.02 16.10
N LYS A 249 14.96 -9.79 15.84
CA LYS A 249 14.49 -8.68 15.01
C LYS A 249 14.23 -7.45 15.89
N LEU A 250 14.78 -6.31 15.48
CA LEU A 250 14.44 -5.00 16.04
C LEU A 250 13.56 -4.25 15.02
N SER A 251 12.26 -4.12 15.30
CA SER A 251 11.32 -3.38 14.43
C SER A 251 11.48 -1.88 14.60
N ASN A 252 11.47 -1.13 13.50
CA ASN A 252 11.43 0.33 13.48
C ASN A 252 12.55 0.99 14.30
N ILE A 253 13.81 0.66 13.98
CA ILE A 253 14.96 1.25 14.67
C ILE A 253 15.05 2.78 14.50
N ASN A 254 14.38 3.37 13.51
CA ASN A 254 14.33 4.83 13.31
C ASN A 254 13.67 5.56 14.47
N VAL A 255 12.69 4.89 15.08
CA VAL A 255 11.93 5.40 16.21
C VAL A 255 12.75 5.30 17.50
N PHE A 256 13.71 4.37 17.55
CA PHE A 256 14.53 4.14 18.72
C PHE A 256 15.41 5.35 19.03
N GLY A 257 15.26 5.91 20.23
CA GLY A 257 16.00 7.10 20.67
C GLY A 257 15.44 8.42 20.13
N ARG A 258 14.20 8.44 19.64
CA ARG A 258 13.47 9.69 19.33
C ARG A 258 12.32 9.90 20.31
N ASP A 259 12.17 11.14 20.77
CA ASP A 259 11.02 11.58 21.58
C ASP A 259 9.73 11.66 20.75
N THR A 260 8.58 11.87 21.40
CA THR A 260 7.28 12.07 20.73
C THR A 260 7.25 13.25 19.76
N GLU A 261 8.19 14.18 19.88
CA GLU A 261 8.36 15.34 19.00
C GLU A 261 9.39 15.08 17.87
N GLY A 262 9.97 13.88 17.79
CA GLY A 262 10.96 13.50 16.77
C GLY A 262 12.39 13.94 17.05
N ASN A 263 12.66 14.57 18.19
CA ASN A 263 14.01 14.95 18.61
C ASN A 263 14.82 13.72 19.03
N ILE A 264 16.11 13.69 18.67
CA ILE A 264 17.01 12.59 18.99
C ILE A 264 17.54 12.78 20.40
N ASP A 265 17.41 11.73 21.21
CA ASP A 265 17.80 11.71 22.60
C ASP A 265 19.21 11.11 22.73
N GLU A 266 20.23 11.98 22.82
CA GLU A 266 21.67 11.62 22.70
C GLU A 266 22.17 10.58 23.72
N ARG A 267 21.40 10.28 24.76
CA ARG A 267 21.77 9.33 25.84
C ARG A 267 21.43 7.88 25.50
N VAL A 268 20.42 7.64 24.67
CA VAL A 268 19.89 6.30 24.39
C VAL A 268 20.81 5.55 23.41
N THR A 269 21.31 6.25 22.40
CA THR A 269 22.17 5.72 21.34
C THR A 269 23.49 5.10 21.81
N PRO A 270 24.29 5.75 22.68
CA PRO A 270 25.52 5.14 23.19
C PRO A 270 25.25 3.91 24.06
N ASN A 271 24.18 3.92 24.86
CA ASN A 271 23.78 2.80 25.71
C ASN A 271 23.43 1.56 24.87
N PHE A 272 22.73 1.75 23.75
CA PHE A 272 22.46 0.66 22.81
C PHE A 272 23.74 0.03 22.26
N ALA A 273 24.72 0.84 21.87
CA ALA A 273 26.01 0.35 21.38
C ALA A 273 26.78 -0.42 22.47
N GLU A 274 26.77 0.07 23.71
CA GLU A 274 27.40 -0.59 24.86
C GLU A 274 26.77 -1.96 25.14
N GLN A 275 25.43 -2.04 25.19
CA GLN A 275 24.73 -3.31 25.43
C GLN A 275 24.97 -4.35 24.33
N ILE A 276 25.04 -3.94 23.06
CA ILE A 276 25.41 -4.85 21.97
C ILE A 276 26.83 -5.36 22.16
N ASN A 277 27.78 -4.49 22.55
CA ASN A 277 29.17 -4.88 22.77
C ASN A 277 29.30 -5.90 23.91
N ASP A 278 28.60 -5.68 25.02
CA ASP A 278 28.63 -6.55 26.19
C ASP A 278 28.19 -7.98 25.86
N ILE A 279 27.20 -8.13 24.99
CA ILE A 279 26.67 -9.44 24.60
C ILE A 279 27.66 -10.23 23.76
N TYR A 280 28.28 -9.57 22.79
CA TYR A 280 29.23 -10.23 21.90
C TYR A 280 30.61 -10.45 22.54
N ASN A 281 30.90 -9.80 23.67
CA ASN A 281 32.06 -10.12 24.50
C ASN A 281 31.94 -11.50 25.19
N ILE A 282 30.71 -11.99 25.41
CA ILE A 282 30.46 -13.30 26.02
C ILE A 282 30.63 -14.40 24.96
N LYS A 283 31.49 -15.38 25.24
CA LYS A 283 31.67 -16.54 24.35
C LYS A 283 30.43 -17.42 24.35
N MET A 284 29.73 -17.48 23.21
CA MET A 284 28.58 -18.35 23.00
C MET A 284 28.91 -19.50 22.05
N LYS A 285 28.37 -20.70 22.32
CA LYS A 285 28.53 -21.89 21.48
C LYS A 285 27.74 -21.82 20.17
N TYR A 286 26.65 -21.06 20.18
CA TYR A 286 25.75 -20.87 19.05
C TYR A 286 25.63 -19.36 18.78
N PRO A 287 25.35 -18.92 17.55
CA PRO A 287 25.31 -17.50 17.21
C PRO A 287 23.98 -16.84 17.61
N LEU A 288 24.06 -15.58 18.04
CA LEU A 288 22.93 -14.66 18.20
C LEU A 288 23.04 -13.59 17.11
N ILE A 289 22.09 -13.57 16.19
CA ILE A 289 22.09 -12.64 15.05
C ILE A 289 21.05 -11.55 15.32
N ILE A 290 21.41 -10.28 15.13
CA ILE A 290 20.50 -9.15 15.29
C ILE A 290 20.20 -8.57 13.91
N ILE A 291 18.93 -8.40 13.57
CA ILE A 291 18.49 -7.76 12.33
C ILE A 291 17.57 -6.60 12.69
N ALA A 292 18.03 -5.38 12.46
CA ALA A 292 17.22 -4.18 12.61
C ALA A 292 16.45 -3.88 11.33
N THR A 293 15.23 -3.39 11.45
CA THR A 293 14.41 -2.93 10.31
C THR A 293 14.12 -1.44 10.42
N SER A 294 14.13 -0.74 9.29
CA SER A 294 14.03 0.72 9.20
C SER A 294 13.17 1.13 8.01
N GLU A 295 12.32 2.15 8.17
CA GLU A 295 11.41 2.68 7.13
C GLU A 295 12.03 3.79 6.28
N ASP A 296 12.68 4.75 6.94
CA ASP A 296 13.38 5.89 6.33
C ASP A 296 14.88 5.67 6.16
N ASP A 297 15.50 6.44 5.27
CA ASP A 297 16.95 6.47 5.12
C ASP A 297 17.69 7.20 6.26
N GLU A 298 16.98 8.02 7.04
CA GLU A 298 17.53 8.88 8.09
C GLU A 298 17.73 8.14 9.43
N ILE A 299 18.71 7.26 9.49
CA ILE A 299 19.14 6.62 10.74
C ILE A 299 20.27 7.44 11.36
N PRO A 300 20.26 7.67 12.69
CA PRO A 300 21.38 8.32 13.38
C PRO A 300 22.71 7.62 13.07
N SER A 301 23.73 8.41 12.71
CA SER A 301 25.03 7.89 12.25
C SER A 301 25.71 6.97 13.27
N GLU A 302 25.45 7.16 14.57
CA GLU A 302 25.98 6.34 15.66
C GLU A 302 25.37 4.93 15.70
N ILE A 303 24.06 4.80 15.44
CA ILE A 303 23.40 3.49 15.31
C ILE A 303 23.92 2.79 14.06
N ASN A 304 24.14 3.53 12.97
CA ASN A 304 24.60 2.98 11.71
C ASN A 304 25.99 2.31 11.82
N ARG A 305 26.87 2.80 12.72
CA ARG A 305 28.20 2.21 12.98
C ARG A 305 28.16 0.81 13.59
N ASN A 306 27.04 0.41 14.20
CA ASN A 306 26.92 -0.90 14.82
C ASN A 306 26.57 -2.01 13.82
N PHE A 307 26.08 -1.66 12.63
CA PHE A 307 25.70 -2.62 11.61
C PHE A 307 26.90 -3.00 10.72
N ILE A 308 27.07 -4.30 10.48
CA ILE A 308 28.10 -4.80 9.55
C ILE A 308 27.73 -4.45 8.11
N GLU A 309 26.46 -4.65 7.76
CA GLU A 309 25.96 -4.54 6.40
C GLU A 309 24.51 -4.02 6.40
N THR A 310 24.18 -3.22 5.39
CA THR A 310 22.87 -2.60 5.22
C THR A 310 22.24 -3.08 3.91
N PHE A 311 21.10 -3.75 4.00
CA PHE A 311 20.32 -4.23 2.86
C PHE A 311 19.16 -3.28 2.59
N SER A 312 18.88 -2.98 1.33
CA SER A 312 17.71 -2.19 0.93
C SER A 312 16.72 -3.05 0.16
N ILE A 313 15.45 -2.98 0.55
CA ILE A 313 14.34 -3.56 -0.19
C ILE A 313 13.84 -2.53 -1.19
N ASN A 314 14.04 -2.83 -2.46
CA ASN A 314 13.54 -2.05 -3.58
C ASN A 314 12.15 -2.55 -4.02
N TYR A 315 11.53 -1.79 -4.92
CA TYR A 315 10.31 -2.22 -5.61
C TYR A 315 10.53 -3.53 -6.37
N PHE A 316 9.51 -4.38 -6.36
CA PHE A 316 9.52 -5.65 -7.06
C PHE A 316 9.33 -5.43 -8.57
N THR A 317 10.12 -6.13 -9.38
CA THR A 317 9.92 -6.18 -10.84
C THR A 317 8.57 -6.82 -11.19
N GLN A 318 8.08 -6.63 -12.42
CA GLN A 318 6.79 -7.21 -12.84
C GLN A 318 6.76 -8.74 -12.69
N ASP A 319 7.84 -9.42 -13.09
CA ASP A 319 7.97 -10.88 -12.97
C ASP A 319 7.92 -11.31 -11.50
N GLN A 320 8.70 -10.65 -10.63
CA GLN A 320 8.68 -10.92 -9.19
C GLN A 320 7.30 -10.70 -8.55
N ARG A 321 6.54 -9.70 -9.02
CA ARG A 321 5.17 -9.45 -8.53
C ARG A 321 4.21 -10.54 -8.97
N SER A 322 4.33 -11.04 -10.20
CA SER A 322 3.52 -12.17 -10.65
C SER A 322 3.79 -13.43 -9.83
N GLU A 323 5.06 -13.75 -9.55
CA GLU A 323 5.46 -14.87 -8.68
C GLU A 323 4.92 -14.71 -7.25
N LEU A 324 4.97 -13.49 -6.70
CA LEU A 324 4.43 -13.19 -5.37
C LEU A 324 2.91 -13.37 -5.31
N ILE A 325 2.18 -12.87 -6.31
CA ILE A 325 0.72 -13.02 -6.38
C ILE A 325 0.36 -14.50 -6.51
N GLU A 326 1.04 -15.23 -7.39
CA GLU A 326 0.84 -16.67 -7.54
C GLU A 326 1.06 -17.42 -6.23
N TRP A 327 2.14 -17.06 -5.53
CA TRP A 327 2.46 -17.63 -4.23
C TRP A 327 1.38 -17.34 -3.18
N PHE A 328 0.89 -16.12 -3.09
CA PHE A 328 -0.18 -15.76 -2.15
C PHE A 328 -1.48 -16.51 -2.43
N LEU A 329 -1.83 -16.70 -3.70
CA LEU A 329 -3.00 -17.46 -4.13
C LEU A 329 -2.86 -18.94 -3.77
N LYS A 330 -1.67 -19.52 -4.01
CA LYS A 330 -1.34 -20.91 -3.64
C LYS A 330 -1.42 -21.13 -2.13
N ASN A 331 -0.79 -20.27 -1.33
CA ASN A 331 -0.81 -20.39 0.14
C ASN A 331 -2.21 -20.34 0.76
N ARG A 332 -3.14 -19.62 0.12
CA ARG A 332 -4.52 -19.48 0.60
C ARG A 332 -5.46 -20.50 -0.06
N ASN A 333 -4.95 -21.40 -0.90
CA ASN A 333 -5.72 -22.38 -1.69
C ASN A 333 -6.86 -21.73 -2.51
N ILE A 334 -6.60 -20.56 -3.09
CA ILE A 334 -7.57 -19.82 -3.91
C ILE A 334 -7.37 -20.17 -5.38
N LYS A 335 -8.46 -20.57 -6.06
CA LYS A 335 -8.45 -20.82 -7.52
C LYS A 335 -8.60 -19.50 -8.27
N TYR A 336 -7.84 -19.36 -9.36
CA TYR A 336 -7.87 -18.18 -10.21
C TYR A 336 -7.88 -18.59 -11.69
N ASP A 337 -8.52 -17.76 -12.52
CA ASP A 337 -8.56 -17.92 -13.98
C ASP A 337 -8.18 -16.58 -14.64
N VAL A 338 -6.94 -16.13 -14.39
CA VAL A 338 -6.47 -14.80 -14.80
C VAL A 338 -4.99 -14.83 -15.16
N ASP A 339 -4.62 -14.02 -16.15
CA ASP A 339 -3.22 -13.72 -16.47
C ASP A 339 -2.60 -12.78 -15.41
N LEU A 340 -1.74 -13.35 -14.56
CA LEU A 340 -1.09 -12.64 -13.45
C LEU A 340 -0.12 -11.56 -13.93
N SER A 341 0.41 -11.67 -15.14
CA SER A 341 1.37 -10.70 -15.70
C SER A 341 0.72 -9.33 -15.90
N LYS A 342 -0.55 -9.32 -16.33
CA LYS A 342 -1.34 -8.10 -16.56
C LYS A 342 -1.68 -7.40 -15.25
N ILE A 343 -2.12 -8.15 -14.24
CA ILE A 343 -2.38 -7.60 -12.89
C ILE A 343 -1.08 -7.06 -12.28
N ALA A 344 0.03 -7.80 -12.41
CA ALA A 344 1.33 -7.32 -12.01
C ALA A 344 1.70 -6.03 -12.75
N GLY A 345 1.43 -5.89 -14.04
CA GLY A 345 1.64 -4.63 -14.76
C GLY A 345 0.93 -3.42 -14.11
N MET A 346 -0.31 -3.59 -13.67
CA MET A 346 -1.12 -2.52 -13.05
C MET A 346 -0.63 -2.08 -11.66
N CYS A 347 -0.02 -3.00 -10.90
CA CYS A 347 0.34 -2.78 -9.50
C CYS A 347 1.77 -2.23 -9.31
N SER A 348 2.30 -1.39 -10.23
CA SER A 348 3.73 -0.97 -10.27
C SER A 348 4.26 -0.45 -8.94
N ASN A 349 3.39 0.23 -8.18
CA ASN A 349 3.76 0.94 -6.96
C ASN A 349 3.44 0.16 -5.68
N PHE A 350 2.94 -1.08 -5.79
CA PHE A 350 2.46 -1.84 -4.64
C PHE A 350 3.58 -2.63 -3.97
N PHE A 351 3.62 -2.58 -2.64
CA PHE A 351 4.49 -3.44 -1.84
C PHE A 351 3.84 -4.78 -1.55
N MET A 352 4.60 -5.69 -0.93
CA MET A 352 4.16 -7.06 -0.65
C MET A 352 2.84 -7.10 0.15
N ASN A 353 2.68 -6.21 1.13
CA ASN A 353 1.46 -6.12 1.94
C ASN A 353 0.26 -5.58 1.13
N ASP A 354 0.50 -4.68 0.19
CA ASP A 354 -0.55 -4.12 -0.66
C ASP A 354 -1.03 -5.19 -1.65
N LEU A 355 -0.12 -5.99 -2.21
CA LEU A 355 -0.46 -7.13 -3.07
C LEU A 355 -1.30 -8.18 -2.32
N GLU A 356 -1.00 -8.44 -1.04
CA GLU A 356 -1.82 -9.32 -0.22
C GLU A 356 -3.21 -8.73 0.03
N THR A 357 -3.28 -7.43 0.33
CA THR A 357 -4.54 -6.72 0.50
C THR A 357 -5.38 -6.76 -0.78
N LEU A 358 -4.77 -6.58 -1.95
CA LEU A 358 -5.42 -6.69 -3.25
C LEU A 358 -6.09 -8.06 -3.44
N ILE A 359 -5.37 -9.14 -3.10
CA ILE A 359 -5.90 -10.51 -3.20
C ILE A 359 -7.05 -10.73 -2.23
N LEU A 360 -6.96 -10.17 -1.02
CA LEU A 360 -8.04 -10.22 -0.03
C LEU A 360 -9.28 -9.45 -0.50
N ASP A 361 -9.10 -8.25 -1.04
CA ASP A 361 -10.20 -7.44 -1.59
C ASP A 361 -10.83 -8.13 -2.80
N ALA A 362 -10.03 -8.71 -3.70
CA ALA A 362 -10.53 -9.49 -4.82
C ALA A 362 -11.33 -10.71 -4.35
N ALA A 363 -10.83 -11.44 -3.35
CA ALA A 363 -11.55 -12.56 -2.75
C ALA A 363 -12.86 -12.11 -2.11
N THR A 364 -12.87 -11.04 -1.31
CA THR A 364 -14.10 -10.54 -0.68
C THR A 364 -15.12 -10.07 -1.71
N ASN A 365 -14.69 -9.43 -2.80
CA ASN A 365 -15.55 -9.04 -3.90
C ASN A 365 -16.19 -10.24 -4.61
N CYS A 366 -15.48 -11.37 -4.69
CA CYS A 366 -16.01 -12.62 -5.20
C CYS A 366 -17.02 -13.26 -4.21
N TYR A 367 -16.79 -13.15 -2.89
CA TYR A 367 -17.71 -13.69 -1.87
C TYR A 367 -19.00 -12.86 -1.68
N LYS A 368 -18.98 -11.54 -1.89
CA LYS A 368 -20.17 -10.65 -1.76
C LYS A 368 -21.40 -11.13 -2.56
N PRO A 369 -21.30 -11.50 -3.85
CA PRO A 369 -22.44 -12.03 -4.61
C PRO A 369 -22.86 -13.44 -4.17
N LEU A 370 -21.93 -14.28 -3.68
CA LEU A 370 -22.18 -15.67 -3.28
C LEU A 370 -22.92 -15.80 -1.94
N MET A 371 -22.96 -14.77 -1.09
CA MET A 371 -23.84 -14.78 0.09
C MET A 371 -25.34 -14.84 -0.27
N SER A 372 -25.69 -14.70 -1.56
CA SER A 372 -27.06 -14.86 -2.07
C SER A 372 -27.36 -16.22 -2.72
N ASN A 373 -26.35 -17.04 -3.06
CA ASN A 373 -26.54 -18.36 -3.70
C ASN A 373 -25.43 -19.35 -3.29
N GLU A 374 -25.82 -20.61 -3.10
CA GLU A 374 -25.05 -21.69 -2.46
C GLU A 374 -23.56 -21.82 -2.85
N LYS A 375 -22.79 -22.35 -1.89
CA LYS A 375 -21.35 -22.64 -1.88
C LYS A 375 -20.86 -23.34 -3.16
N SER A 376 -20.56 -22.57 -4.19
CA SER A 376 -19.74 -23.01 -5.32
C SER A 376 -18.28 -22.59 -5.08
N CYS A 377 -17.34 -23.39 -5.59
CA CYS A 377 -15.92 -23.09 -5.53
C CYS A 377 -15.64 -21.70 -6.11
N VAL A 378 -15.05 -20.82 -5.30
CA VAL A 378 -14.77 -19.43 -5.66
C VAL A 378 -13.56 -19.39 -6.58
N VAL A 379 -13.78 -19.02 -7.83
CA VAL A 379 -12.72 -18.72 -8.81
C VAL A 379 -12.68 -17.23 -9.00
N ILE A 380 -11.53 -16.61 -8.72
CA ILE A 380 -11.37 -15.16 -8.89
C ILE A 380 -11.18 -14.84 -10.38
N ASN A 381 -11.99 -13.90 -10.87
CA ASN A 381 -11.92 -13.39 -12.25
C ASN A 381 -11.14 -12.08 -12.32
N GLU A 382 -10.74 -11.69 -13.54
CA GLU A 382 -10.01 -10.43 -13.79
C GLU A 382 -10.79 -9.19 -13.30
N ASN A 383 -12.11 -9.18 -13.50
CA ASN A 383 -12.96 -8.07 -13.07
C ASN A 383 -12.95 -7.85 -11.55
N ASP A 384 -12.74 -8.90 -10.75
CA ASP A 384 -12.70 -8.79 -9.30
C ASP A 384 -11.39 -8.14 -8.84
N PHE A 385 -10.29 -8.43 -9.53
CA PHE A 385 -9.00 -7.75 -9.33
C PHE A 385 -9.06 -6.28 -9.73
N ILE A 386 -9.70 -5.94 -10.87
CA ILE A 386 -9.85 -4.54 -11.29
C ILE A 386 -10.66 -3.75 -10.26
N LYS A 387 -11.78 -4.31 -9.78
CA LYS A 387 -12.58 -3.67 -8.71
C LYS A 387 -11.81 -3.52 -7.41
N ALA A 388 -11.01 -4.51 -7.04
CA ALA A 388 -10.16 -4.44 -5.85
C ALA A 388 -9.09 -3.35 -6.01
N TYR A 389 -8.47 -3.27 -7.18
CA TYR A 389 -7.49 -2.22 -7.50
C TYR A 389 -8.11 -0.83 -7.42
N ASP A 390 -9.28 -0.61 -8.04
CA ASP A 390 -9.99 0.66 -7.99
C ASP A 390 -10.36 1.05 -6.54
N HIS A 391 -10.78 0.08 -5.73
CA HIS A 391 -11.09 0.28 -4.31
C HIS A 391 -9.86 0.67 -3.50
N MET A 392 -8.73 -0.01 -3.71
CA MET A 392 -7.46 0.31 -3.04
C MET A 392 -6.94 1.68 -3.47
N GLN A 393 -6.98 2.00 -4.76
CA GLN A 393 -6.55 3.30 -5.27
C GLN A 393 -7.40 4.44 -4.70
N ALA A 394 -8.72 4.24 -4.58
CA ALA A 394 -9.62 5.19 -3.93
C ALA A 394 -9.26 5.39 -2.44
N THR A 395 -9.00 4.29 -1.72
CA THR A 395 -8.62 4.35 -0.29
C THR A 395 -7.28 5.05 -0.09
N PHE A 396 -6.30 4.76 -0.94
CA PHE A 396 -4.98 5.39 -0.91
C PHE A 396 -5.08 6.90 -1.20
N SER A 397 -5.89 7.29 -2.19
CA SER A 397 -6.15 8.70 -2.50
C SER A 397 -6.79 9.44 -1.32
N GLU A 398 -7.74 8.79 -0.62
CA GLU A 398 -8.36 9.34 0.59
C GLU A 398 -7.36 9.52 1.74
N GLN A 399 -6.48 8.54 1.99
CA GLN A 399 -5.46 8.60 3.05
C GLN A 399 -4.42 9.71 2.81
N ILE A 400 -4.06 9.93 1.54
CA ILE A 400 -3.17 11.01 1.12
C ILE A 400 -3.84 12.39 1.23
N GLY A 401 -5.15 12.44 1.51
CA GLY A 401 -5.88 13.71 1.58
C GLY A 401 -6.11 14.34 0.21
N ALA A 402 -5.88 13.58 -0.88
CA ALA A 402 -6.27 14.00 -2.22
C ALA A 402 -7.81 13.97 -2.27
N PRO A 403 -8.49 15.13 -2.39
CA PRO A 403 -9.95 15.13 -2.39
C PRO A 403 -10.46 14.33 -3.60
N LYS A 404 -11.42 13.43 -3.37
CA LYS A 404 -12.12 12.67 -4.43
C LYS A 404 -12.50 13.63 -5.56
N VAL A 405 -11.82 13.52 -6.69
CA VAL A 405 -12.17 14.27 -7.89
C VAL A 405 -13.57 13.84 -8.29
N PRO A 406 -14.51 14.76 -8.53
CA PRO A 406 -15.74 14.38 -9.19
C PRO A 406 -15.38 13.81 -10.56
N GLN A 407 -15.84 12.60 -10.88
CA GLN A 407 -15.61 11.97 -12.19
C GLN A 407 -16.26 12.84 -13.26
N VAL A 408 -15.46 13.71 -13.89
CA VAL A 408 -15.87 14.52 -15.03
C VAL A 408 -15.21 13.91 -16.24
N TYR A 409 -15.98 13.53 -17.25
CA TYR A 409 -15.43 12.98 -18.49
C TYR A 409 -15.36 14.05 -19.57
N TRP A 410 -14.61 13.79 -20.65
CA TRP A 410 -14.57 14.71 -21.79
C TRP A 410 -15.90 14.94 -22.47
N GLU A 411 -16.82 13.98 -22.32
CA GLU A 411 -18.21 14.07 -22.77
C GLU A 411 -19.00 15.14 -22.01
N ASP A 412 -18.62 15.42 -20.76
CA ASP A 412 -19.29 16.41 -19.90
C ASP A 412 -18.84 17.85 -20.21
N ILE A 413 -17.77 18.00 -21.00
CA ILE A 413 -17.25 19.30 -21.44
C ILE A 413 -17.63 19.48 -22.91
N GLY A 414 -18.53 20.41 -23.22
CA GLY A 414 -18.81 20.80 -24.60
C GLY A 414 -17.78 21.80 -25.16
N GLY A 415 -17.64 21.82 -26.49
CA GLY A 415 -16.81 22.79 -27.21
C GLY A 415 -15.29 22.59 -27.08
N LEU A 416 -14.54 23.61 -27.52
CA LEU A 416 -13.08 23.73 -27.37
C LEU A 416 -12.25 22.56 -27.98
N ALA A 417 -12.70 21.99 -29.10
CA ALA A 417 -12.09 20.81 -29.72
C ALA A 417 -10.57 20.96 -29.97
N ASN A 418 -10.15 22.11 -30.49
CA ASN A 418 -8.73 22.39 -30.77
C ASN A 418 -7.91 22.35 -29.47
N LEU A 419 -8.39 23.02 -28.42
CA LEU A 419 -7.73 23.10 -27.12
C LEU A 419 -7.64 21.71 -26.47
N LYS A 420 -8.71 20.90 -26.53
CA LYS A 420 -8.69 19.50 -26.06
C LYS A 420 -7.60 18.69 -26.76
N SER A 421 -7.52 18.78 -28.10
CA SER A 421 -6.53 18.03 -28.87
C SER A 421 -5.09 18.43 -28.56
N GLU A 422 -4.84 19.70 -28.23
CA GLU A 422 -3.51 20.17 -27.85
C GLU A 422 -3.12 19.72 -26.43
N ILE A 423 -4.07 19.76 -25.48
CA ILE A 423 -3.83 19.24 -24.13
C ILE A 423 -3.51 17.75 -24.18
N MET A 424 -4.29 16.96 -24.94
CA MET A 424 -4.07 15.52 -25.09
C MET A 424 -2.65 15.21 -25.54
N LYS A 425 -2.23 15.81 -26.66
CA LYS A 425 -0.87 15.63 -27.19
C LYS A 425 0.19 15.97 -26.17
N ARG A 426 -0.01 17.02 -25.36
CA ARG A 426 0.97 17.48 -24.37
C ARG A 426 1.11 16.56 -23.17
N ILE A 427 0.05 15.86 -22.79
CA ILE A 427 0.04 14.94 -21.65
C ILE A 427 0.43 13.53 -22.11
N GLU A 428 0.00 13.12 -23.30
CA GLU A 428 0.25 11.80 -23.87
C GLU A 428 1.72 11.62 -24.30
N ILE A 429 2.34 12.62 -24.95
CA ILE A 429 3.73 12.52 -25.45
C ILE A 429 4.72 12.18 -24.32
N PRO A 430 4.70 12.87 -23.17
CA PRO A 430 5.62 12.53 -22.10
C PRO A 430 5.31 11.20 -21.42
N LEU A 431 4.05 10.78 -21.37
CA LEU A 431 3.66 9.46 -20.83
C LEU A 431 4.14 8.29 -21.70
N MET A 432 4.30 8.50 -23.01
CA MET A 432 4.69 7.45 -23.97
C MET A 432 6.18 7.38 -24.30
N GLN A 433 6.95 8.46 -24.12
CA GLN A 433 8.39 8.52 -24.47
C GLN A 433 9.26 8.99 -23.31
N ASP A 434 10.31 8.20 -23.00
CA ASP A 434 11.48 8.57 -22.19
C ASP A 434 12.36 9.60 -22.93
N CYS A 435 11.80 10.76 -23.28
CA CYS A 435 12.56 11.87 -23.83
C CYS A 435 12.96 12.84 -22.71
N ASP A 436 14.20 13.33 -22.75
CA ASP A 436 14.79 14.38 -21.88
C ASP A 436 14.05 15.76 -21.93
N ILE A 437 12.87 15.80 -22.53
CA ILE A 437 12.04 17.00 -22.60
C ILE A 437 11.38 17.13 -21.23
N LYS A 438 11.90 18.05 -20.40
CA LYS A 438 11.29 18.46 -19.13
C LYS A 438 9.78 18.67 -19.33
N ARG A 439 8.97 17.82 -18.68
CA ARG A 439 7.50 17.92 -18.70
C ARG A 439 7.12 19.31 -18.22
N SER A 440 6.60 20.10 -19.14
CA SER A 440 6.34 21.52 -18.91
C SER A 440 4.95 21.70 -18.32
N GLY A 441 4.83 22.57 -17.31
CA GLY A 441 3.56 22.96 -16.72
C GLY A 441 2.67 23.69 -17.72
N ILE A 442 1.36 23.55 -17.53
CA ILE A 442 0.32 24.16 -18.37
C ILE A 442 -0.40 25.25 -17.56
N LEU A 443 -0.60 26.45 -18.13
CA LEU A 443 -1.39 27.51 -17.51
C LEU A 443 -2.65 27.81 -18.33
N PHE A 444 -3.82 27.61 -17.71
CA PHE A 444 -5.12 28.00 -18.23
C PHE A 444 -5.44 29.43 -17.82
N TYR A 445 -5.75 30.29 -18.79
CA TYR A 445 -6.19 31.66 -18.51
C TYR A 445 -7.39 32.05 -19.36
N GLY A 446 -8.21 32.96 -18.85
CA GLY A 446 -9.39 33.45 -19.55
C GLY A 446 -10.43 34.02 -18.58
N PRO A 447 -11.59 34.49 -19.08
CA PRO A 447 -12.63 35.06 -18.23
C PRO A 447 -13.16 34.03 -17.21
N PRO A 448 -13.70 34.50 -16.07
CA PRO A 448 -14.32 33.62 -15.08
C PRO A 448 -15.53 32.89 -15.70
N GLY A 449 -15.81 31.68 -15.23
CA GLY A 449 -16.98 30.91 -15.68
C GLY A 449 -16.83 30.17 -17.02
N THR A 450 -15.62 30.09 -17.60
CA THR A 450 -15.36 29.30 -18.83
C THR A 450 -15.00 27.84 -18.59
N GLY A 451 -15.02 27.37 -17.34
CA GLY A 451 -14.82 25.94 -17.03
C GLY A 451 -13.36 25.48 -16.94
N LYS A 452 -12.40 26.38 -16.67
CA LYS A 452 -10.97 26.05 -16.47
C LYS A 452 -10.76 24.92 -15.44
N THR A 453 -11.43 25.01 -14.29
CA THR A 453 -11.39 23.97 -13.24
C THR A 453 -12.03 22.66 -13.68
N LEU A 454 -13.10 22.69 -14.50
CA LEU A 454 -13.73 21.48 -15.04
C LEU A 454 -12.82 20.79 -16.05
N LEU A 455 -12.13 21.57 -16.89
CA LEU A 455 -11.18 21.08 -17.88
C LEU A 455 -10.02 20.30 -17.23
N ALA A 456 -9.41 20.86 -16.18
CA ALA A 456 -8.35 20.18 -15.45
C ALA A 456 -8.80 18.86 -14.82
N LYS A 457 -10.04 18.81 -14.28
CA LYS A 457 -10.61 17.60 -13.70
C LYS A 457 -10.91 16.51 -14.74
N ALA A 458 -11.37 16.90 -15.93
CA ALA A 458 -11.61 15.94 -17.02
C ALA A 458 -10.32 15.30 -17.52
N VAL A 459 -9.26 16.11 -17.64
CA VAL A 459 -7.92 15.61 -17.95
C VAL A 459 -7.47 14.55 -16.94
N ALA A 460 -7.57 14.84 -15.65
CA ALA A 460 -7.15 13.88 -14.62
C ALA A 460 -7.97 12.57 -14.67
N THR A 461 -9.27 12.67 -14.91
CA THR A 461 -10.18 11.51 -14.96
C THR A 461 -9.89 10.63 -16.17
N GLU A 462 -9.61 11.19 -17.33
CA GLU A 462 -9.34 10.41 -18.54
C GLU A 462 -8.03 9.62 -18.45
N TYR A 463 -6.96 10.26 -17.97
CA TYR A 463 -5.66 9.62 -17.83
C TYR A 463 -5.53 8.79 -16.54
N LYS A 464 -6.60 8.70 -15.73
CA LYS A 464 -6.63 8.02 -14.43
C LYS A 464 -5.49 8.44 -13.49
N LEU A 465 -5.14 9.73 -13.54
CA LEU A 465 -4.07 10.30 -12.74
C LEU A 465 -4.61 10.80 -11.39
N ASN A 466 -3.80 10.70 -10.35
CA ASN A 466 -4.13 11.29 -9.06
C ASN A 466 -4.20 12.83 -9.22
N PHE A 467 -5.19 13.49 -8.63
CA PHE A 467 -5.39 14.94 -8.79
C PHE A 467 -5.33 15.64 -7.45
N LEU A 468 -4.37 16.54 -7.32
CA LEU A 468 -4.19 17.37 -6.15
C LEU A 468 -4.69 18.78 -6.47
N SER A 469 -5.87 19.13 -5.98
CA SER A 469 -6.42 20.46 -6.15
C SER A 469 -5.98 21.37 -5.02
N VAL A 470 -5.36 22.50 -5.36
CA VAL A 470 -4.90 23.51 -4.41
C VAL A 470 -5.47 24.85 -4.81
N LYS A 471 -6.24 25.48 -3.92
CA LYS A 471 -6.72 26.86 -4.17
C LYS A 471 -5.72 27.86 -3.61
N GLY A 472 -5.40 28.91 -4.38
CA GLY A 472 -4.49 29.97 -3.95
C GLY A 472 -4.75 30.51 -2.53
N PRO A 473 -6.00 30.85 -2.17
CA PRO A 473 -6.33 31.33 -0.82
C PRO A 473 -6.11 30.30 0.31
N GLU A 474 -6.22 29.01 0.05
CA GLU A 474 -6.08 27.95 1.07
C GLU A 474 -4.63 27.84 1.57
N LEU A 475 -3.65 28.20 0.74
CA LEU A 475 -2.22 28.21 1.10
C LEU A 475 -1.79 29.43 1.91
N LEU A 476 -2.59 30.49 1.92
CA LEU A 476 -2.24 31.80 2.47
C LEU A 476 -2.74 32.03 3.90
N ASN A 477 -3.10 30.97 4.64
CA ASN A 477 -3.55 31.09 6.04
C ASN A 477 -2.55 31.91 6.89
N MET A 478 -3.10 32.82 7.73
CA MET A 478 -2.45 34.04 8.26
C MET A 478 -1.24 33.87 9.21
N TYR A 479 -0.63 32.68 9.32
CA TYR A 479 0.54 32.44 10.16
C TYR A 479 1.83 32.42 9.33
N VAL A 480 2.64 33.47 9.50
CA VAL A 480 3.92 33.72 8.83
C VAL A 480 4.86 32.51 8.98
N GLY A 481 5.20 31.85 7.87
CA GLY A 481 6.14 30.71 7.80
C GLY A 481 5.49 29.35 7.51
N GLN A 482 4.22 29.15 7.86
CA GLN A 482 3.51 27.89 7.54
C GLN A 482 3.22 27.75 6.05
N SER A 483 2.96 28.86 5.34
CA SER A 483 2.66 28.83 3.90
C SER A 483 3.78 28.24 3.03
N GLU A 484 5.05 28.50 3.35
CA GLU A 484 6.19 27.92 2.61
C GLU A 484 6.31 26.41 2.84
N LYS A 485 6.13 25.98 4.10
CA LYS A 485 6.13 24.56 4.48
C LYS A 485 4.98 23.82 3.78
N ASN A 486 3.78 24.41 3.77
CA ASN A 486 2.61 23.84 3.11
C ASN A 486 2.84 23.65 1.60
N VAL A 487 3.51 24.59 0.92
CA VAL A 487 3.87 24.42 -0.49
C VAL A 487 4.80 23.21 -0.67
N ARG A 488 5.85 23.09 0.16
CA ARG A 488 6.77 21.94 0.10
C ARG A 488 6.05 20.62 0.37
N GLU A 489 5.21 20.57 1.40
CA GLU A 489 4.41 19.39 1.76
C GLU A 489 3.50 18.96 0.60
N ILE A 490 2.90 19.89 -0.13
CA ILE A 490 2.07 19.55 -1.31
C ILE A 490 2.90 18.91 -2.42
N PHE A 491 4.10 19.42 -2.69
CA PHE A 491 4.98 18.82 -3.71
C PHE A 491 5.57 17.48 -3.25
N GLU A 492 5.83 17.29 -1.96
CA GLU A 492 6.23 15.99 -1.38
C GLU A 492 5.08 14.98 -1.44
N LEU A 493 3.86 15.42 -1.14
CA LEU A 493 2.64 14.63 -1.27
C LEU A 493 2.42 14.21 -2.73
N ALA A 494 2.59 15.14 -3.67
CA ALA A 494 2.52 14.88 -5.10
C ALA A 494 3.57 13.86 -5.56
N ARG A 495 4.81 13.98 -5.08
CA ARG A 495 5.88 13.02 -5.36
C ARG A 495 5.55 11.62 -4.85
N THR A 496 4.96 11.52 -3.66
CA THR A 496 4.52 10.25 -3.08
C THR A 496 3.32 9.66 -3.83
N ALA A 497 2.41 10.53 -4.30
CA ALA A 497 1.20 10.16 -5.03
C ALA A 497 1.41 9.98 -6.54
N SER A 498 2.66 9.85 -7.00
CA SER A 498 3.00 9.74 -8.40
C SER A 498 2.47 8.44 -9.06
N PRO A 499 1.89 8.48 -10.28
CA PRO A 499 1.75 9.61 -11.19
C PRO A 499 0.57 10.52 -10.85
N CYS A 500 0.79 11.85 -10.82
CA CYS A 500 -0.22 12.81 -10.38
C CYS A 500 -0.21 14.15 -11.13
N ILE A 501 -1.34 14.84 -11.10
CA ILE A 501 -1.54 16.21 -11.57
C ILE A 501 -1.75 17.12 -10.36
N ILE A 502 -0.90 18.12 -10.21
CA ILE A 502 -1.08 19.23 -9.27
C ILE A 502 -1.84 20.34 -9.99
N PHE A 503 -3.05 20.67 -9.52
CA PHE A 503 -3.88 21.74 -10.04
C PHE A 503 -3.91 22.93 -9.10
N PHE A 504 -3.30 24.04 -9.52
CA PHE A 504 -3.34 25.32 -8.81
C PHE A 504 -4.48 26.19 -9.36
N ASP A 505 -5.56 26.35 -8.59
CA ASP A 505 -6.64 27.27 -8.91
C ASP A 505 -6.35 28.67 -8.32
N GLU A 506 -6.78 29.72 -9.02
CA GLU A 506 -6.53 31.12 -8.63
C GLU A 506 -5.04 31.41 -8.38
N LEU A 507 -4.18 31.00 -9.32
CA LEU A 507 -2.72 31.17 -9.22
C LEU A 507 -2.30 32.65 -9.03
N ASP A 508 -3.12 33.59 -9.49
CA ASP A 508 -2.93 35.03 -9.30
C ASP A 508 -3.01 35.48 -7.83
N ALA A 509 -3.70 34.74 -6.97
CA ALA A 509 -3.71 35.00 -5.52
C ALA A 509 -2.43 34.50 -4.86
N LEU A 510 -1.89 33.36 -5.31
CA LEU A 510 -0.68 32.74 -4.75
C LEU A 510 0.61 33.43 -5.21
N ALA A 511 0.66 33.88 -6.47
CA ALA A 511 1.86 34.40 -7.09
C ALA A 511 1.66 35.75 -7.80
N PRO A 512 1.33 36.82 -7.03
CA PRO A 512 1.25 38.16 -7.59
C PRO A 512 2.62 38.66 -8.04
N ASN A 513 2.64 39.61 -8.97
CA ASN A 513 3.85 40.28 -9.44
C ASN A 513 4.63 40.90 -8.27
N ARG A 514 5.91 40.52 -8.16
CA ARG A 514 6.84 41.00 -7.13
C ARG A 514 6.88 42.53 -7.12
N GLY A 515 6.77 43.12 -5.93
CA GLY A 515 6.88 44.57 -5.71
C GLY A 515 5.63 45.41 -6.04
N ARG A 516 4.51 44.80 -6.46
CA ARG A 516 3.22 45.53 -6.66
C ARG A 516 2.36 45.60 -5.40
N SER A 517 2.53 44.66 -4.46
CA SER A 517 1.78 44.63 -3.20
C SER A 517 2.69 45.12 -2.08
N GLY A 518 2.36 46.27 -1.49
CA GLY A 518 3.07 46.84 -0.34
C GLY A 518 2.80 46.12 0.98
N ASP A 519 2.80 44.78 0.96
CA ASP A 519 2.48 43.96 2.12
C ASP A 519 3.68 43.80 3.04
N SER A 520 3.43 44.16 4.30
CA SER A 520 4.32 44.09 5.45
C SER A 520 4.89 42.67 5.64
N GLY A 521 6.05 42.38 5.05
CA GLY A 521 6.88 41.22 5.42
C GLY A 521 7.43 40.35 4.29
N GLY A 522 7.11 40.61 3.02
CA GLY A 522 7.66 39.84 1.88
C GLY A 522 7.32 38.34 1.89
N VAL A 523 6.28 37.95 2.63
CA VAL A 523 5.85 36.54 2.77
C VAL A 523 5.41 35.96 1.42
N MET A 524 4.65 36.73 0.64
CA MET A 524 4.24 36.36 -0.72
C MET A 524 5.45 36.08 -1.62
N ASP A 525 6.47 36.95 -1.60
CA ASP A 525 7.67 36.78 -2.43
C ASP A 525 8.45 35.51 -2.08
N ARG A 526 8.46 35.11 -0.80
CA ARG A 526 9.10 33.86 -0.35
C ARG A 526 8.29 32.63 -0.77
N VAL A 527 6.97 32.66 -0.63
CA VAL A 527 6.08 31.58 -1.11
C VAL A 527 6.23 31.38 -2.61
N VAL A 528 6.26 32.47 -3.39
CA VAL A 528 6.54 32.40 -4.84
C VAL A 528 7.92 31.82 -5.11
N SER A 529 8.94 32.23 -4.36
CA SER A 529 10.29 31.70 -4.55
C SER A 529 10.39 30.21 -4.21
N GLN A 530 9.67 29.74 -3.18
CA GLN A 530 9.55 28.31 -2.85
C GLN A 530 8.80 27.55 -3.94
N LEU A 531 7.68 28.08 -4.45
CA LEU A 531 6.95 27.48 -5.57
C LEU A 531 7.85 27.30 -6.79
N LEU A 532 8.65 28.33 -7.14
CA LEU A 532 9.61 28.25 -8.24
C LEU A 532 10.69 27.19 -8.01
N ALA A 533 11.21 27.07 -6.79
CA ALA A 533 12.22 26.08 -6.44
C ALA A 533 11.68 24.65 -6.55
N GLU A 534 10.45 24.39 -6.07
CA GLU A 534 9.80 23.08 -6.20
C GLU A 534 9.50 22.74 -7.67
N MET A 535 9.02 23.71 -8.47
CA MET A 535 8.79 23.52 -9.90
C MET A 535 10.08 23.18 -10.66
N ASP A 536 11.18 23.88 -10.37
CA ASP A 536 12.48 23.60 -10.99
C ASP A 536 13.06 22.24 -10.53
N GLY A 537 12.73 21.81 -9.30
CA GLY A 537 13.12 20.53 -8.70
C GLY A 537 12.36 19.31 -9.23
N LEU A 538 11.16 19.49 -9.80
CA LEU A 538 10.37 18.39 -10.39
C LEU A 538 10.98 17.80 -11.67
N GLY A 539 11.94 18.48 -12.30
CA GLY A 539 12.56 18.03 -13.54
C GLY A 539 13.30 16.67 -13.48
N SER A 540 13.51 16.10 -12.29
CA SER A 540 14.15 14.78 -12.10
C SER A 540 13.16 13.63 -11.84
N SER A 541 11.92 13.91 -11.42
CA SER A 541 10.91 12.88 -11.16
C SER A 541 9.92 12.88 -12.32
N ALA A 542 9.97 11.85 -13.16
CA ALA A 542 9.29 11.83 -14.44
C ALA A 542 7.77 12.07 -14.32
N ASP A 543 7.10 11.76 -13.21
CA ASP A 543 5.69 11.40 -13.22
C ASP A 543 4.69 12.42 -12.61
N THR A 544 5.13 13.64 -12.30
CA THR A 544 4.26 14.71 -11.78
C THR A 544 4.04 15.83 -12.80
N PHE A 545 2.77 16.16 -13.07
CA PHE A 545 2.37 17.24 -13.99
C PHE A 545 1.75 18.41 -13.21
N ILE A 546 1.98 19.64 -13.69
CA ILE A 546 1.44 20.85 -13.06
C ILE A 546 0.49 21.56 -14.02
N ILE A 547 -0.72 21.87 -13.56
CA ILE A 547 -1.71 22.68 -14.26
C ILE A 547 -2.07 23.87 -13.37
N GLY A 548 -1.88 25.09 -13.86
CA GLY A 548 -2.35 26.30 -13.22
C GLY A 548 -3.62 26.81 -13.89
N ALA A 549 -4.50 27.46 -13.13
CA ALA A 549 -5.62 28.24 -13.65
C ALA A 549 -5.61 29.65 -13.07
N THR A 550 -5.90 30.64 -13.90
CA THR A 550 -6.01 32.04 -13.49
C THR A 550 -7.07 32.78 -14.28
N ASN A 551 -7.72 33.74 -13.64
CA ASN A 551 -8.59 34.69 -14.32
C ASN A 551 -7.81 35.95 -14.75
N ARG A 552 -6.64 36.21 -14.15
CA ARG A 552 -5.88 37.46 -14.29
C ARG A 552 -4.41 37.18 -14.60
N PRO A 553 -4.07 36.81 -15.86
CA PRO A 553 -2.69 36.56 -16.24
C PRO A 553 -1.78 37.80 -16.14
N ASP A 554 -2.36 39.00 -16.12
CA ASP A 554 -1.67 40.28 -15.91
C ASP A 554 -1.08 40.46 -14.51
N LEU A 555 -1.62 39.74 -13.51
CA LEU A 555 -1.17 39.82 -12.13
C LEU A 555 -0.08 38.81 -11.78
N ILE A 556 0.12 37.76 -12.58
CA ILE A 556 1.06 36.69 -12.28
C ILE A 556 2.51 37.14 -12.46
N ASP A 557 3.40 36.66 -11.60
CA ASP A 557 4.84 36.84 -11.75
C ASP A 557 5.35 36.27 -13.09
N SER A 558 5.97 37.12 -13.91
CA SER A 558 6.63 36.73 -15.16
C SER A 558 7.66 35.59 -15.02
N ALA A 559 8.22 35.38 -13.83
CA ALA A 559 9.14 34.28 -13.56
C ALA A 559 8.48 32.90 -13.73
N LEU A 560 7.18 32.78 -13.48
CA LEU A 560 6.41 31.54 -13.65
C LEU A 560 6.19 31.17 -15.12
N LEU A 561 6.16 32.18 -16.00
CA LEU A 561 5.93 32.04 -17.44
C LEU A 561 7.20 31.73 -18.24
N ARG A 562 8.34 31.53 -17.56
CA ARG A 562 9.60 31.21 -18.23
C ARG A 562 9.61 29.75 -18.71
N PRO A 563 10.30 29.45 -19.82
CA PRO A 563 10.45 28.08 -20.32
C PRO A 563 10.99 27.14 -19.23
N GLY A 564 10.43 25.94 -19.14
CA GLY A 564 10.74 24.96 -18.10
C GLY A 564 9.82 24.99 -16.87
N ARG A 565 8.96 26.00 -16.74
CA ARG A 565 7.91 26.11 -15.72
C ARG A 565 6.54 26.01 -16.38
N PHE A 566 5.78 27.11 -16.47
CA PHE A 566 4.57 27.16 -17.32
C PHE A 566 4.95 27.52 -18.76
N ASP A 567 5.39 26.51 -19.53
CA ASP A 567 5.83 26.69 -20.93
C ASP A 567 4.66 26.94 -21.88
N LYS A 568 3.47 26.40 -21.58
CA LYS A 568 2.29 26.52 -22.43
C LYS A 568 1.12 27.20 -21.74
N LEU A 569 0.62 28.22 -22.43
CA LEU A 569 -0.45 29.11 -22.02
C LEU A 569 -1.66 28.82 -22.92
N PHE A 570 -2.71 28.21 -22.38
CA PHE A 570 -3.95 28.00 -23.12
C PHE A 570 -4.99 29.05 -22.73
N TYR A 571 -5.51 29.73 -23.75
CA TYR A 571 -6.62 30.65 -23.60
C TYR A 571 -7.95 29.89 -23.63
N VAL A 572 -8.66 29.88 -22.50
CA VAL A 572 -10.00 29.31 -22.36
C VAL A 572 -11.01 30.44 -22.46
N GLY A 573 -11.30 30.84 -23.70
CA GLY A 573 -12.18 31.95 -24.05
C GLY A 573 -13.67 31.60 -24.09
N ILE A 574 -14.48 32.61 -24.41
CA ILE A 574 -15.91 32.45 -24.68
C ILE A 574 -16.09 31.81 -26.07
N TYR A 575 -17.15 31.02 -26.23
CA TYR A 575 -17.45 30.31 -27.48
C TYR A 575 -17.82 31.31 -28.60
N SER A 576 -17.00 31.35 -29.66
CA SER A 576 -17.32 32.10 -30.88
C SER A 576 -18.38 31.41 -31.75
N ASP A 577 -18.43 30.08 -31.69
CA ASP A 577 -19.19 29.27 -32.63
C ASP A 577 -20.51 28.79 -32.02
N SER A 578 -21.60 28.92 -32.78
CA SER A 578 -22.92 28.38 -32.41
C SER A 578 -22.89 26.86 -32.20
N GLU A 579 -22.05 26.13 -32.94
CA GLU A 579 -21.87 24.69 -32.76
C GLU A 579 -21.23 24.36 -31.41
N SER A 580 -20.23 25.14 -30.98
CA SER A 580 -19.61 24.98 -29.66
C SER A 580 -20.62 25.22 -28.54
N GLN A 581 -21.44 26.27 -28.65
CA GLN A 581 -22.51 26.54 -27.68
C GLN A 581 -23.56 25.42 -27.62
N PHE A 582 -23.93 24.88 -28.79
CA PHE A 582 -24.83 23.73 -28.88
C PHE A 582 -24.28 22.50 -28.14
N THR A 583 -23.00 22.16 -28.36
CA THR A 583 -22.38 21.01 -27.67
C THR A 583 -22.30 21.20 -26.15
N VAL A 584 -22.06 22.42 -25.67
CA VAL A 584 -22.05 22.74 -24.23
C VAL A 584 -23.43 22.59 -23.62
N LEU A 585 -24.46 23.12 -24.28
CA LEU A 585 -25.84 22.95 -23.82
C LEU A 585 -26.25 21.49 -23.83
N LYS A 586 -25.84 20.72 -24.85
CA LYS A 586 -26.09 19.27 -24.91
C LYS A 586 -25.45 18.53 -23.73
N ALA A 587 -24.21 18.87 -23.38
CA ALA A 587 -23.50 18.27 -22.25
C ALA A 587 -24.19 18.59 -20.91
N ILE A 588 -24.53 19.86 -20.66
CA ILE A 588 -25.22 20.30 -19.43
C ILE A 588 -26.60 19.64 -19.32
N THR A 589 -27.32 19.54 -20.44
CA THR A 589 -28.69 19.04 -20.46
C THR A 589 -28.84 17.52 -20.47
N ARG A 590 -27.74 16.76 -20.47
CA ARG A 590 -27.73 15.29 -20.40
C ARG A 590 -28.52 14.72 -19.21
N LYS A 591 -28.61 15.48 -18.12
CA LYS A 591 -29.34 15.10 -16.89
C LYS A 591 -30.83 15.49 -16.90
N PHE A 592 -31.30 16.27 -17.87
CA PHE A 592 -32.70 16.70 -17.93
C PHE A 592 -33.52 15.80 -18.85
N ASN A 593 -34.76 15.52 -18.44
CA ASN A 593 -35.73 14.86 -19.30
C ASN A 593 -36.37 15.92 -20.21
N MET A 594 -36.05 15.87 -21.51
CA MET A 594 -36.58 16.80 -22.51
C MET A 594 -37.14 16.06 -23.72
N THR A 595 -38.33 16.47 -24.18
CA THR A 595 -38.91 16.02 -25.45
C THR A 595 -38.26 16.79 -26.59
N ASN A 596 -37.75 16.10 -27.63
CA ASN A 596 -37.07 16.71 -28.79
C ASN A 596 -35.88 17.62 -28.43
N ALA A 597 -34.99 17.14 -27.56
CA ALA A 597 -33.85 17.91 -27.02
C ALA A 597 -33.01 18.61 -28.11
N ASP A 598 -32.55 17.92 -29.14
CA ASP A 598 -31.64 18.50 -30.14
C ASP A 598 -32.29 19.65 -30.95
N GLN A 599 -33.55 19.51 -31.38
CA GLN A 599 -34.25 20.56 -32.14
C GLN A 599 -34.55 21.80 -31.28
N ASN A 600 -34.81 21.58 -30.00
CA ASN A 600 -35.10 22.64 -29.04
C ASN A 600 -33.83 23.43 -28.70
N LEU A 601 -32.71 22.73 -28.51
CA LEU A 601 -31.41 23.33 -28.25
C LEU A 601 -30.91 24.16 -29.44
N ASP A 602 -31.08 23.70 -30.68
CA ASP A 602 -30.69 24.48 -31.88
C ASP A 602 -31.45 25.81 -31.98
N LYS A 603 -32.75 25.80 -31.70
CA LYS A 603 -33.56 27.03 -31.64
C LYS A 603 -33.11 27.97 -30.52
N LEU A 604 -32.71 27.41 -29.38
CA LEU A 604 -32.25 28.16 -28.23
C LEU A 604 -30.91 28.86 -28.51
N VAL A 605 -29.95 28.16 -29.12
CA VAL A 605 -28.64 28.72 -29.49
C VAL A 605 -28.78 29.96 -30.38
N LYS A 606 -29.73 29.96 -31.33
CA LYS A 606 -30.01 31.11 -32.21
C LYS A 606 -30.54 32.35 -31.49
N LEU A 607 -31.13 32.18 -30.30
CA LEU A 607 -31.70 33.26 -29.50
C LEU A 607 -30.74 33.79 -28.42
N LEU A 608 -29.66 33.06 -28.15
CA LEU A 608 -28.71 33.43 -27.11
C LEU A 608 -27.75 34.54 -27.55
N PRO A 609 -27.40 35.47 -26.65
CA PRO A 609 -26.32 36.40 -26.91
C PRO A 609 -24.96 35.69 -26.99
N ALA A 610 -24.07 36.19 -27.85
CA ALA A 610 -22.76 35.57 -28.09
C ALA A 610 -21.78 35.69 -26.91
N ASN A 611 -22.02 36.57 -25.93
CA ASN A 611 -21.11 36.84 -24.81
C ASN A 611 -21.44 36.01 -23.54
N LEU A 612 -21.97 34.81 -23.69
CA LEU A 612 -22.31 33.93 -22.55
C LEU A 612 -21.18 32.97 -22.21
N THR A 613 -20.89 32.85 -20.92
CA THR A 613 -19.92 31.88 -20.40
C THR A 613 -20.57 30.52 -20.15
N GLY A 614 -19.75 29.48 -19.95
CA GLY A 614 -20.25 28.15 -19.57
C GLY A 614 -21.05 28.18 -18.26
N ALA A 615 -20.65 29.02 -17.30
CA ALA A 615 -21.38 29.24 -16.05
C ALA A 615 -22.76 29.90 -16.30
N ASP A 616 -22.85 30.86 -17.22
CA ASP A 616 -24.11 31.49 -17.59
C ASP A 616 -25.07 30.49 -18.24
N LEU A 617 -24.56 29.64 -19.14
CA LEU A 617 -25.35 28.57 -19.77
C LEU A 617 -25.83 27.54 -18.73
N ASN A 618 -25.00 27.20 -17.74
CA ASN A 618 -25.40 26.31 -16.65
C ASN A 618 -26.47 26.95 -15.75
N SER A 619 -26.34 28.25 -15.46
CA SER A 619 -27.35 29.03 -14.73
C SER A 619 -28.67 29.09 -15.50
N LEU A 620 -28.61 29.31 -16.82
CA LEU A 620 -29.78 29.29 -17.70
C LEU A 620 -30.52 27.95 -17.64
N CYS A 621 -29.80 26.83 -17.81
CA CYS A 621 -30.37 25.49 -17.72
C CYS A 621 -30.97 25.19 -16.33
N SER A 622 -30.28 25.61 -15.26
CA SER A 622 -30.76 25.44 -13.88
C SER A 622 -32.04 26.25 -13.62
N ASN A 623 -32.12 27.48 -14.13
CA ASN A 623 -33.31 28.32 -14.04
C ASN A 623 -34.48 27.77 -14.86
N ALA A 624 -34.22 27.25 -16.06
CA ALA A 624 -35.23 26.57 -16.88
C ALA A 624 -35.81 25.35 -16.16
N TRP A 625 -34.95 24.52 -15.55
CA TRP A 625 -35.39 23.40 -14.73
C TRP A 625 -36.21 23.85 -13.52
N LEU A 626 -35.78 24.90 -12.81
CA LEU A 626 -36.52 25.45 -11.68
C LEU A 626 -37.90 26.00 -12.09
N ASN A 627 -38.01 26.61 -13.28
CA ASN A 627 -39.29 27.05 -13.83
C ASN A 627 -40.23 25.88 -14.13
N ALA A 628 -39.70 24.78 -14.69
CA ALA A 628 -40.46 23.55 -14.90
C ALA A 628 -40.94 22.95 -13.57
N VAL A 629 -40.07 22.90 -12.55
CA VAL A 629 -40.43 22.45 -11.19
C VAL A 629 -41.54 23.32 -10.60
N ARG A 630 -41.42 24.67 -10.68
CA ARG A 630 -42.45 25.60 -10.20
C ARG A 630 -43.80 25.38 -10.88
N LYS A 631 -43.82 25.07 -12.18
CA LYS A 631 -45.06 24.72 -12.91
C LYS A 631 -45.69 23.44 -12.38
N VAL A 632 -44.89 22.39 -12.14
CA VAL A 632 -45.36 21.12 -11.58
C VAL A 632 -45.94 21.31 -10.17
N VAL A 633 -45.25 22.07 -9.31
CA VAL A 633 -45.71 22.37 -7.95
C VAL A 633 -47.03 23.16 -7.97
N ARG A 634 -47.14 24.21 -8.80
CA ARG A 634 -48.39 24.98 -8.94
C ARG A 634 -49.56 24.12 -9.44
N ASN A 635 -49.30 23.18 -10.35
CA ASN A 635 -50.33 22.26 -10.84
C ASN A 635 -50.77 21.27 -9.75
N TYR A 636 -49.85 20.85 -8.90
CA TYR A 636 -50.15 20.01 -7.74
C TYR A 636 -50.98 20.76 -6.68
N GLU A 637 -50.60 21.99 -6.33
CA GLU A 637 -51.37 22.85 -5.40
C GLU A 637 -52.81 23.07 -5.88
N LYS A 638 -53.00 23.42 -7.17
CA LYS A 638 -54.32 23.57 -7.77
C LYS A 638 -55.15 22.28 -7.78
N SER A 639 -54.49 21.11 -7.82
CA SER A 639 -55.16 19.81 -7.79
C SER A 639 -55.60 19.43 -6.37
N LEU A 640 -54.88 19.89 -5.33
CA LEU A 640 -55.25 19.71 -3.93
C LEU A 640 -56.51 20.52 -3.57
N ASP A 641 -56.63 21.75 -4.07
CA ASP A 641 -57.82 22.59 -3.88
C ASP A 641 -59.10 21.98 -4.50
N GLN A 642 -58.96 21.10 -5.50
CA GLN A 642 -60.06 20.43 -6.21
C GLN A 642 -60.47 19.07 -5.59
N LYS A 643 -59.99 18.72 -4.38
CA LYS A 643 -60.28 17.46 -3.66
C LYS A 643 -60.10 16.19 -4.52
N GLN A 644 -59.05 16.14 -5.33
CA GLN A 644 -58.62 14.88 -5.96
C GLN A 644 -57.38 14.36 -5.24
N ASP A 645 -57.49 13.17 -4.61
CA ASP A 645 -56.37 12.45 -4.01
C ASP A 645 -55.41 11.95 -5.11
N LYS A 646 -54.42 12.76 -5.47
CA LYS A 646 -53.30 12.33 -6.32
C LYS A 646 -52.04 12.16 -5.47
N LYS A 647 -51.36 11.03 -5.69
CA LYS A 647 -50.01 10.74 -5.15
C LYS A 647 -49.05 11.89 -5.49
N LYS A 648 -48.08 12.13 -4.60
CA LYS A 648 -46.98 13.09 -4.82
C LYS A 648 -46.39 12.88 -6.22
N PRO A 649 -46.08 13.94 -6.99
CA PRO A 649 -45.50 13.80 -8.31
C PRO A 649 -44.17 13.05 -8.21
N GLU A 650 -44.13 11.83 -8.75
CA GLU A 650 -42.91 11.02 -8.82
C GLU A 650 -41.98 11.61 -9.91
N GLY A 651 -40.96 12.33 -9.45
CA GLY A 651 -39.60 12.42 -10.02
C GLY A 651 -39.36 13.00 -11.42
N ASN A 652 -40.30 12.95 -12.36
CA ASN A 652 -40.02 13.22 -13.77
C ASN A 652 -40.53 14.60 -14.19
N VAL A 653 -39.72 15.62 -13.90
CA VAL A 653 -39.93 16.99 -14.41
C VAL A 653 -39.44 17.06 -15.85
N ASN A 654 -40.37 17.22 -16.79
CA ASN A 654 -40.03 17.49 -18.19
C ASN A 654 -39.82 18.98 -18.41
N VAL A 655 -38.66 19.35 -18.95
CA VAL A 655 -38.34 20.74 -19.27
C VAL A 655 -38.76 21.04 -20.71
N SER A 656 -39.52 22.12 -20.90
CA SER A 656 -40.03 22.57 -22.21
C SER A 656 -39.24 23.78 -22.73
N LEU A 657 -39.35 24.07 -24.04
CA LEU A 657 -38.75 25.26 -24.64
C LEU A 657 -39.19 26.57 -23.96
N ASP A 658 -40.44 26.65 -23.53
CA ASP A 658 -40.99 27.85 -22.92
C ASP A 658 -40.30 28.17 -21.58
N ASP A 659 -39.87 27.15 -20.84
CA ASP A 659 -39.13 27.32 -19.59
C ASP A 659 -37.76 27.96 -19.82
N PHE A 660 -37.11 27.57 -20.92
CA PHE A 660 -35.86 28.20 -21.33
C PHE A 660 -36.06 29.63 -21.82
N LEU A 661 -37.11 29.90 -22.60
CA LEU A 661 -37.42 31.26 -23.06
C LEU A 661 -37.70 32.20 -21.89
N GLU A 662 -38.37 31.71 -20.84
CA GLU A 662 -38.58 32.46 -19.60
C GLU A 662 -37.25 32.71 -18.86
N ALA A 663 -36.37 31.71 -18.82
CA ALA A 663 -35.05 31.86 -18.22
C ALA A 663 -34.13 32.83 -18.99
N VAL A 664 -34.19 32.85 -20.33
CA VAL A 664 -33.43 33.78 -21.18
C VAL A 664 -33.80 35.23 -20.88
N LYS A 665 -35.08 35.53 -20.60
CA LYS A 665 -35.51 36.89 -20.25
C LYS A 665 -34.88 37.41 -18.96
N SER A 666 -34.59 36.51 -18.01
CA SER A 666 -33.93 36.83 -16.74
C SER A 666 -32.40 36.77 -16.81
N LEU A 667 -31.82 36.35 -17.94
CA LEU A 667 -30.39 36.12 -18.07
C LEU A 667 -29.65 37.43 -18.28
N VAL A 668 -28.71 37.73 -17.37
CA VAL A 668 -27.73 38.80 -17.54
C VAL A 668 -26.38 38.15 -17.82
N PRO A 669 -25.71 38.47 -18.95
CA PRO A 669 -24.38 37.94 -19.24
C PRO A 669 -23.37 38.37 -18.18
N SER A 670 -22.55 37.43 -17.69
CA SER A 670 -21.56 37.71 -16.65
C SER A 670 -20.35 38.52 -17.16
N VAL A 671 -20.06 38.45 -18.47
CA VAL A 671 -18.90 39.12 -19.07
C VAL A 671 -19.34 40.21 -20.04
N SER A 672 -18.81 41.42 -19.82
CA SER A 672 -19.07 42.57 -20.69
C SER A 672 -18.29 42.48 -22.00
N ARG A 673 -18.76 43.19 -23.04
CA ARG A 673 -18.03 43.28 -24.33
C ARG A 673 -16.67 43.96 -24.18
N GLU A 674 -16.53 44.88 -23.23
CA GLU A 674 -15.27 45.58 -22.96
C GLU A 674 -14.23 44.65 -22.34
N GLU A 675 -14.64 43.80 -21.39
CA GLU A 675 -13.77 42.79 -20.81
C GLU A 675 -13.33 41.73 -21.82
N LEU A 676 -14.24 41.32 -22.72
CA LEU A 676 -13.90 40.43 -23.84
C LEU A 676 -12.78 41.01 -24.70
N MET A 677 -12.92 42.26 -25.13
CA MET A 677 -11.86 42.95 -25.89
C MET A 677 -10.57 43.07 -25.09
N ARG A 678 -10.64 43.22 -23.76
CA ARG A 678 -9.45 43.22 -22.90
C ARG A 678 -8.75 41.85 -22.90
N TYR A 679 -9.49 40.75 -22.79
CA TYR A 679 -8.91 39.40 -22.85
C TYR A 679 -8.32 39.08 -24.22
N GLU A 680 -8.95 39.53 -25.31
CA GLU A 680 -8.41 39.37 -26.67
C GLU A 680 -7.09 40.12 -26.86
N LYS A 681 -7.01 41.37 -26.37
CA LYS A 681 -5.76 42.15 -26.37
C LYS A 681 -4.67 41.45 -25.55
N LEU A 682 -5.02 40.98 -24.35
CA LEU A 682 -4.09 40.23 -23.50
C LEU A 682 -3.60 38.94 -24.16
N HIS A 683 -4.49 38.23 -24.87
CA HIS A 683 -4.14 37.03 -25.63
C HIS A 683 -3.13 37.34 -26.74
N GLN A 684 -3.32 38.44 -27.48
CA GLN A 684 -2.38 38.89 -28.51
C GLN A 684 -1.02 39.30 -27.91
N GLU A 685 -1.03 40.02 -26.78
CA GLU A 685 0.20 40.42 -26.09
C GLU A 685 1.00 39.22 -25.57
N LEU A 686 0.33 38.26 -24.92
CA LEU A 686 0.95 37.04 -24.43
C LEU A 686 1.43 36.14 -25.58
N GLY A 687 0.64 35.99 -26.64
CA GLY A 687 1.04 35.26 -27.84
C GLY A 687 2.29 35.85 -28.51
N SER A 688 2.41 37.18 -28.54
CA SER A 688 3.57 37.88 -29.10
C SER A 688 4.85 37.72 -28.26
N LYS A 689 4.73 37.54 -26.94
CA LYS A 689 5.85 37.34 -26.01
C LYS A 689 6.41 35.92 -26.01
N ILE A 690 5.64 34.93 -26.47
CA ILE A 690 6.03 33.51 -26.50
C ILE A 690 6.74 33.15 -27.81
N CYS A 691 6.50 33.91 -28.89
CA CYS A 691 7.15 33.71 -30.20
C CYS A 691 8.50 34.43 -30.36
N LYS A 692 8.95 35.19 -29.36
CA LYS A 692 10.28 35.80 -29.29
C LYS A 692 11.08 35.11 -28.19
#